data_AF-A0A3R5ZUD8-F1
#
_entry.id   AF-A0A3R5ZUD8-F1
#
_cell.length_a   1.000
_cell.length_b   1.000
_cell.length_c   1.000
_cell.angle_alpha   90.00
_cell.angle_beta   90.00
_cell.angle_gamma   90.00
#
_symmetry.space_group_name_H-M   'P 1'
#
loop_
_entity.id
_entity.type
_entity.pdbx_description
1 polymer ?
#
loop_
_entity_poly.entity_id
_entity_poly.type
_entity_poly.pdbx_seq_one_letter_code
_entity_poly.pdbx_strand_id
1 'polypeptide(L)'
;MKRKLLPVFLSFALLANGSLTAFAADPVADAVTESDVQTTVSEDQENQEEVTVPEGESSEEEASTEADDSKETSDVITDIAGRYTELGTDGNPIDGSKAIENAKAGSGVIVDVRTPENYNKGYIEGSISAPVFTSDGVVKRSDEPTAVAFTETVTGNSALEGKEIYVLCNSGNAGAKAATVLLNAAGYSLDNIHTITYGATGLEVRYAFLGTNNAVTGAEAVAAVDSSDVVIIDVRTTENYTKGHLKNSISLPVFYINEKGEQAIAETNKDSYAVSFADYVKANISTFTGKKVYVLCNSGSRGARAATALLADNGVDKNTIYTITGGAKDETVNGAFVTVDGYKFVSGNDAISAAKEGTAYVIDVRSTKAQAKTGTLKGSISQSLFDADNKLDTAEAEALEKAFKEEIPSKITEDKPIYIICNSGARGAQKATKLLGELGYNTSTKEDGKVYTITNGAKGLELLYAMSGTDGNAVNGKTAVAAVGKDDVAILDVRATGNYGAGHLKGSISTPVFNADGVAKTTDDQLSKDFTKYVTDNKATLEKKDLYLLCNSGASGARAATALLKAAGYDLAKVHTITGGAKNEDVKAASIYVSDTHVINKMSDTKNYLILDVRSTESYTKGHLKGSLSLPLFDKDNKLPDDLAKAFTEYVAAHKADFEGKTIYVLCNSGARGAAKATQLLKEAGITNVFTIENGAKSEVIQKHFVTDPVADPDTKKDNNGKDNNKNQNNGKTTTAATTKTGDTAPIAALAVAMLAALGAIIAFGKKKIVK
;
A
#
# COMPACT_ATOMS: atom_id res chain seq x y z
N MET A 1 -10.50 38.36 -37.02
CA MET A 1 -9.09 38.35 -37.48
C MET A 1 -8.73 36.94 -37.90
N LYS A 2 -8.47 36.72 -39.20
CA LYS A 2 -8.10 35.42 -39.79
C LYS A 2 -6.57 35.30 -39.76
N ARG A 3 -6.01 34.16 -39.36
CA ARG A 3 -4.66 33.74 -39.77
C ARG A 3 -4.68 32.29 -40.26
N LYS A 4 -4.14 32.11 -41.47
CA LYS A 4 -4.07 30.90 -42.29
C LYS A 4 -2.71 30.23 -42.13
N LEU A 5 -2.74 28.89 -42.23
CA LEU A 5 -1.81 27.92 -42.87
C LEU A 5 -0.31 28.25 -43.05
N LEU A 6 0.57 27.27 -42.76
CA LEU A 6 1.15 26.31 -43.75
C LEU A 6 2.03 25.22 -43.06
N PRO A 7 2.12 23.98 -43.56
CA PRO A 7 2.99 22.92 -43.02
C PRO A 7 4.32 22.79 -43.80
N VAL A 8 5.36 22.29 -43.14
CA VAL A 8 6.69 22.04 -43.73
C VAL A 8 6.83 20.56 -44.07
N PHE A 9 6.98 20.29 -45.38
CA PHE A 9 7.50 19.04 -45.94
C PHE A 9 9.02 19.02 -45.83
N LEU A 10 9.61 17.88 -45.48
CA LEU A 10 11.00 17.59 -45.82
C LEU A 10 11.11 16.16 -46.36
N SER A 11 11.38 16.09 -47.66
CA SER A 11 11.72 14.89 -48.41
C SER A 11 13.23 14.75 -48.45
N PHE A 12 13.76 13.54 -48.29
CA PHE A 12 15.03 13.12 -48.88
C PHE A 12 14.90 11.67 -49.36
N ALA A 13 15.12 11.48 -50.66
CA ALA A 13 15.29 10.21 -51.34
C ALA A 13 16.59 10.29 -52.14
N LEU A 14 17.38 9.21 -52.15
CA LEU A 14 18.26 8.71 -53.23
C LEU A 14 18.93 7.41 -52.70
N LEU A 15 18.58 6.22 -53.23
CA LEU A 15 19.29 5.46 -54.30
C LEU A 15 20.64 4.84 -53.80
N ALA A 16 20.99 3.57 -54.03
CA ALA A 16 20.68 2.68 -55.14
C ALA A 16 21.07 1.19 -54.86
N ASN A 17 20.48 0.30 -55.70
CA ASN A 17 20.99 -0.97 -56.25
C ASN A 17 21.21 -2.20 -55.32
N GLY A 18 20.78 -3.42 -55.63
CA GLY A 18 20.02 -3.94 -56.77
C GLY A 18 20.11 -5.49 -56.86
N SER A 19 18.99 -6.13 -57.27
CA SER A 19 18.88 -7.45 -57.96
C SER A 19 19.32 -8.71 -57.20
N LEU A 20 18.75 -9.92 -57.29
CA LEU A 20 18.10 -10.68 -58.37
C LEU A 20 17.32 -11.89 -57.75
N THR A 21 16.13 -12.19 -58.30
CA THR A 21 15.49 -13.52 -58.55
C THR A 21 15.69 -14.68 -57.56
N ALA A 22 14.67 -15.18 -56.85
CA ALA A 22 13.60 -16.11 -57.28
C ALA A 22 14.09 -17.47 -57.83
N PHE A 23 13.81 -18.58 -57.12
CA PHE A 23 13.02 -19.72 -57.63
C PHE A 23 12.77 -20.79 -56.54
N ALA A 24 11.62 -21.45 -56.65
CA ALA A 24 11.03 -22.44 -55.76
C ALA A 24 11.62 -23.86 -55.91
N ALA A 25 11.43 -24.71 -54.90
CA ALA A 25 10.78 -26.04 -55.00
C ALA A 25 11.14 -26.95 -53.79
N ASP A 26 10.12 -27.38 -53.04
CA ASP A 26 10.03 -28.71 -52.39
C ASP A 26 9.70 -29.79 -53.47
N PRO A 27 9.76 -31.14 -53.28
CA PRO A 27 9.37 -31.87 -52.06
C PRO A 27 9.91 -33.34 -51.80
N VAL A 28 9.43 -33.95 -50.69
CA VAL A 28 9.08 -35.40 -50.40
C VAL A 28 10.14 -36.52 -50.20
N ALA A 29 10.05 -37.19 -49.02
CA ALA A 29 10.11 -38.63 -48.58
C ALA A 29 11.16 -39.62 -49.18
N ASP A 30 11.55 -40.77 -48.62
CA ASP A 30 11.00 -41.69 -47.59
C ASP A 30 12.05 -42.79 -47.21
N ALA A 31 11.76 -43.54 -46.14
CA ALA A 31 12.20 -44.93 -45.81
C ALA A 31 13.66 -45.18 -45.30
N VAL A 32 14.03 -46.23 -44.54
CA VAL A 32 13.49 -47.60 -44.37
C VAL A 32 14.03 -48.28 -43.06
N THR A 33 13.18 -49.08 -42.41
CA THR A 33 13.36 -50.38 -41.69
C THR A 33 14.02 -50.61 -40.31
N GLU A 34 13.24 -51.40 -39.53
CA GLU A 34 13.46 -52.18 -38.31
C GLU A 34 14.49 -53.34 -38.43
N SER A 35 15.00 -53.80 -37.28
CA SER A 35 14.99 -55.23 -36.93
C SER A 35 15.26 -55.46 -35.43
N ASP A 36 14.38 -56.24 -34.80
CA ASP A 36 14.46 -56.85 -33.47
C ASP A 36 15.70 -57.73 -33.24
N VAL A 37 16.12 -57.92 -31.97
CA VAL A 37 16.30 -59.23 -31.31
C VAL A 37 16.38 -59.02 -29.78
N GLN A 38 15.89 -60.04 -29.08
CA GLN A 38 15.27 -60.12 -27.77
C GLN A 38 16.14 -60.91 -26.76
N THR A 39 15.86 -60.75 -25.45
CA THR A 39 16.06 -61.70 -24.29
C THR A 39 17.51 -61.97 -23.80
N THR A 40 17.85 -62.09 -22.50
CA THR A 40 17.23 -62.83 -21.36
C THR A 40 17.66 -62.34 -19.94
N VAL A 41 16.67 -62.38 -19.05
CA VAL A 41 16.59 -62.65 -17.58
C VAL A 41 17.70 -63.50 -16.90
N SER A 42 18.11 -63.17 -15.65
CA SER A 42 18.03 -64.06 -14.44
C SER A 42 18.64 -63.47 -13.15
N GLU A 43 18.08 -63.91 -12.02
CA GLU A 43 18.17 -63.48 -10.61
C GLU A 43 19.31 -64.14 -9.78
N ASP A 44 19.40 -63.73 -8.50
CA ASP A 44 19.88 -64.39 -7.25
C ASP A 44 20.99 -63.62 -6.49
N GLN A 45 20.75 -63.00 -5.32
CA GLN A 45 20.57 -63.50 -3.93
C GLN A 45 21.86 -64.06 -3.27
N GLU A 46 22.41 -63.36 -2.24
CA GLU A 46 22.57 -63.82 -0.83
C GLU A 46 23.65 -63.07 0.02
N ASN A 47 23.16 -62.71 1.22
CA ASN A 47 23.68 -62.44 2.57
C ASN A 47 25.17 -62.42 3.04
N GLN A 48 25.42 -61.47 3.96
CA GLN A 48 26.11 -61.48 5.30
C GLN A 48 27.49 -62.14 5.54
N GLU A 49 28.42 -61.40 6.21
CA GLU A 49 28.84 -61.67 7.60
C GLU A 49 29.73 -60.55 8.21
N GLU A 50 29.75 -60.52 9.55
CA GLU A 50 30.29 -59.58 10.55
C GLU A 50 31.74 -59.90 10.97
N VAL A 51 32.40 -59.02 11.77
CA VAL A 51 33.16 -59.34 13.02
C VAL A 51 34.31 -58.33 13.38
N THR A 52 34.02 -57.54 14.42
CA THR A 52 34.79 -57.06 15.63
C THR A 52 36.17 -56.34 15.63
N VAL A 53 36.13 -55.18 16.32
CA VAL A 53 36.98 -54.48 17.34
C VAL A 53 38.33 -55.07 17.81
N PRO A 54 39.29 -54.25 18.31
CA PRO A 54 39.28 -53.84 19.74
C PRO A 54 39.69 -52.39 20.08
N GLU A 55 39.33 -52.01 21.31
CA GLU A 55 39.53 -50.73 22.03
C GLU A 55 40.94 -50.57 22.67
N GLY A 56 41.26 -49.34 23.08
CA GLY A 56 42.30 -49.05 24.07
C GLY A 56 42.40 -47.55 24.44
N GLU A 57 41.95 -47.18 25.64
CA GLU A 57 42.02 -45.85 26.26
C GLU A 57 43.29 -45.61 27.12
N SER A 58 43.56 -44.32 27.37
CA SER A 58 44.16 -43.68 28.55
C SER A 58 45.68 -43.41 28.60
N SER A 59 46.05 -42.14 28.75
CA SER A 59 46.74 -41.57 29.94
C SER A 59 47.11 -40.08 29.74
N GLU A 60 46.99 -39.32 30.83
CA GLU A 60 47.32 -37.90 30.98
C GLU A 60 48.82 -37.68 31.23
N GLU A 61 49.26 -36.43 31.01
CA GLU A 61 50.17 -35.62 31.86
C GLU A 61 51.38 -34.96 31.15
N GLU A 62 51.26 -33.63 31.10
CA GLU A 62 52.19 -32.50 30.98
C GLU A 62 53.72 -32.75 31.05
N ALA A 63 54.49 -32.13 30.13
CA ALA A 63 55.39 -31.01 30.46
C ALA A 63 56.35 -30.59 29.31
N SER A 64 56.47 -29.27 29.17
CA SER A 64 57.69 -28.47 28.88
C SER A 64 57.93 -27.87 27.47
N THR A 65 57.80 -26.54 27.47
CA THR A 65 58.68 -25.51 26.90
C THR A 65 58.58 -25.13 25.41
N GLU A 66 57.84 -24.03 25.23
CA GLU A 66 57.93 -22.91 24.28
C GLU A 66 59.23 -22.67 23.48
N ALA A 67 59.07 -22.44 22.17
CA ALA A 67 59.47 -21.24 21.40
C ALA A 67 59.20 -21.53 19.90
N ASP A 68 58.08 -21.04 19.35
CA ASP A 68 57.97 -19.85 18.49
C ASP A 68 58.64 -20.02 17.11
N ASP A 69 57.82 -20.27 16.09
CA ASP A 69 58.03 -19.63 14.79
C ASP A 69 56.69 -19.50 14.05
N SER A 70 56.25 -18.24 14.00
CA SER A 70 55.09 -17.67 13.34
C SER A 70 54.69 -18.29 11.99
N LYS A 71 53.47 -18.83 11.95
CA LYS A 71 52.66 -18.90 10.73
C LYS A 71 51.32 -18.24 11.08
N GLU A 72 51.12 -16.99 10.65
CA GLU A 72 49.87 -16.25 10.86
C GLU A 72 48.68 -17.15 10.53
N THR A 73 47.97 -17.55 11.59
CA THR A 73 46.68 -18.24 11.52
C THR A 73 45.68 -17.25 10.96
N SER A 74 44.99 -17.57 9.87
CA SER A 74 43.88 -16.73 9.40
C SER A 74 42.88 -16.57 10.55
N ASP A 75 42.65 -15.34 11.00
CA ASP A 75 41.75 -15.06 12.12
C ASP A 75 40.39 -15.72 11.89
N VAL A 76 40.06 -16.73 12.69
CA VAL A 76 38.74 -17.38 12.65
C VAL A 76 37.69 -16.32 12.97
N ILE A 77 36.76 -16.10 12.05
CA ILE A 77 35.63 -15.20 12.24
C ILE A 77 34.62 -15.91 13.13
N THR A 78 34.55 -15.52 14.40
CA THR A 78 33.71 -16.14 15.43
C THR A 78 32.26 -15.65 15.42
N ASP A 79 32.00 -14.51 14.76
CA ASP A 79 30.66 -13.95 14.52
C ASP A 79 30.59 -13.29 13.13
N ILE A 80 30.11 -14.06 12.15
CA ILE A 80 29.94 -13.60 10.76
C ILE A 80 28.93 -12.45 10.67
N ALA A 81 27.86 -12.45 11.48
CA ALA A 81 26.84 -11.41 11.41
C ALA A 81 27.35 -10.07 11.97
N GLY A 82 28.09 -10.11 13.08
CA GLY A 82 28.82 -8.97 13.61
C GLY A 82 29.83 -8.43 12.61
N ARG A 83 30.65 -9.31 12.03
CA ARG A 83 31.65 -8.94 11.01
C ARG A 83 31.05 -8.23 9.80
N TYR A 84 29.91 -8.70 9.29
CA TYR A 84 29.20 -8.00 8.21
C TYR A 84 28.85 -6.55 8.57
N THR A 85 28.46 -6.31 9.83
CA THR A 85 28.14 -4.95 10.32
C THR A 85 29.40 -4.09 10.40
N GLU A 86 30.53 -4.66 10.80
CA GLU A 86 31.83 -3.97 10.84
C GLU A 86 32.35 -3.56 9.46
N LEU A 87 32.08 -4.37 8.42
CA LEU A 87 32.45 -4.05 7.05
C LEU A 87 31.74 -2.79 6.50
N GLY A 88 30.67 -2.33 7.15
CA GLY A 88 29.97 -1.09 6.79
C GLY A 88 29.35 -1.10 5.38
N THR A 89 29.18 -2.28 4.78
CA THR A 89 28.58 -2.47 3.45
C THR A 89 27.08 -2.76 3.56
N ASP A 90 26.31 -2.35 2.56
CA ASP A 90 24.92 -2.77 2.36
C ASP A 90 24.80 -3.99 1.42
N GLY A 91 25.94 -4.58 1.03
CA GLY A 91 26.03 -5.72 0.13
C GLY A 91 25.86 -5.38 -1.35
N ASN A 92 25.97 -4.10 -1.74
CA ASN A 92 25.89 -3.60 -3.12
C ASN A 92 24.74 -4.25 -3.91
N PRO A 93 23.48 -3.94 -3.55
CA PRO A 93 22.32 -4.61 -4.12
C PRO A 93 22.25 -4.46 -5.64
N ILE A 94 22.03 -5.57 -6.34
CA ILE A 94 21.85 -5.62 -7.79
C ILE A 94 20.49 -6.27 -8.13
N ASP A 95 19.86 -5.79 -9.20
CA ASP A 95 18.65 -6.41 -9.73
C ASP A 95 18.99 -7.79 -10.35
N GLY A 96 18.17 -8.80 -10.08
CA GLY A 96 18.43 -10.16 -10.54
C GLY A 96 18.53 -10.28 -12.05
N SER A 97 17.74 -9.53 -12.83
CA SER A 97 17.84 -9.56 -14.29
C SER A 97 19.18 -9.00 -14.78
N LYS A 98 19.67 -7.91 -14.16
CA LYS A 98 20.99 -7.35 -14.48
C LYS A 98 22.13 -8.28 -14.12
N ALA A 99 22.08 -8.90 -12.94
CA ALA A 99 23.09 -9.88 -12.54
C ALA A 99 23.17 -11.06 -13.52
N ILE A 100 22.03 -11.56 -13.98
CA ILE A 100 21.94 -12.64 -14.98
C ILE A 100 22.47 -12.18 -16.34
N GLU A 101 22.13 -10.97 -16.79
CA GLU A 101 22.63 -10.41 -18.05
C GLU A 101 24.16 -10.23 -18.01
N ASN A 102 24.70 -9.67 -16.93
CA ASN A 102 26.13 -9.48 -16.74
C ASN A 102 26.89 -10.82 -16.66
N ALA A 103 26.32 -11.81 -15.96
CA ALA A 103 26.91 -13.15 -15.88
C ALA A 103 26.96 -13.82 -17.27
N LYS A 104 25.89 -13.69 -18.06
CA LYS A 104 25.86 -14.19 -19.45
C LYS A 104 26.82 -13.44 -20.37
N ALA A 105 27.02 -12.14 -20.15
CA ALA A 105 28.00 -11.34 -20.88
C ALA A 105 29.46 -11.66 -20.48
N GLY A 106 29.66 -12.45 -19.43
CA GLY A 106 30.97 -12.85 -18.91
C GLY A 106 31.67 -11.80 -18.03
N SER A 107 31.00 -10.67 -17.73
CA SER A 107 31.54 -9.60 -16.88
C SER A 107 31.38 -9.89 -15.38
N GLY A 108 30.57 -10.88 -15.02
CA GLY A 108 30.39 -11.33 -13.64
C GLY A 108 30.10 -12.83 -13.53
N VAL A 109 29.99 -13.32 -12.30
CA VAL A 109 29.65 -14.72 -11.98
C VAL A 109 28.63 -14.77 -10.88
N ILE A 110 27.62 -15.64 -11.03
CA ILE A 110 26.64 -15.89 -9.97
C ILE A 110 27.17 -16.99 -9.06
N VAL A 111 27.25 -16.68 -7.76
CA VAL A 111 27.57 -17.65 -6.71
C VAL A 111 26.28 -17.94 -5.96
N ASP A 112 25.73 -19.14 -6.15
CA ASP A 112 24.53 -19.60 -5.48
C ASP A 112 24.89 -20.22 -4.13
N VAL A 113 24.47 -19.53 -3.08
CA VAL A 113 24.82 -19.88 -1.70
C VAL A 113 23.68 -20.58 -0.98
N ARG A 114 22.62 -20.98 -1.68
CA ARG A 114 21.50 -21.76 -1.15
C ARG A 114 21.95 -23.19 -0.81
N THR A 115 21.07 -23.94 -0.15
CA THR A 115 21.31 -25.37 0.12
C THR A 115 21.42 -26.15 -1.20
N PRO A 116 22.17 -27.28 -1.23
CA PRO A 116 22.21 -28.16 -2.39
C PRO A 116 20.83 -28.62 -2.87
N GLU A 117 19.89 -28.86 -1.93
CA GLU A 117 18.50 -29.21 -2.27
C GLU A 117 17.81 -28.10 -3.09
N ASN A 118 17.95 -26.84 -2.67
CA ASN A 118 17.35 -25.72 -3.39
C ASN A 118 18.03 -25.47 -4.73
N TYR A 119 19.34 -25.69 -4.82
CA TYR A 119 20.09 -25.63 -6.08
C TYR A 119 19.58 -26.69 -7.07
N ASN A 120 19.38 -27.93 -6.59
CA ASN A 120 18.90 -29.04 -7.41
C ASN A 120 17.43 -28.88 -7.86
N LYS A 121 16.59 -28.17 -7.09
CA LYS A 121 15.24 -27.79 -7.51
C LYS A 121 15.23 -26.79 -8.67
N GLY A 122 16.32 -26.06 -8.87
CA GLY A 122 16.49 -25.10 -9.96
C GLY A 122 17.65 -24.16 -9.68
N TYR A 123 18.48 -23.93 -10.69
CA TYR A 123 19.67 -23.08 -10.63
C TYR A 123 19.78 -22.24 -11.90
N ILE A 124 20.61 -21.18 -11.86
CA ILE A 124 20.89 -20.37 -13.04
C ILE A 124 22.04 -21.03 -13.78
N GLU A 125 21.87 -21.30 -15.07
CA GLU A 125 22.94 -21.89 -15.89
C GLU A 125 24.25 -21.08 -15.78
N GLY A 126 25.36 -21.78 -15.52
CA GLY A 126 26.67 -21.17 -15.30
C GLY A 126 26.92 -20.63 -13.87
N SER A 127 25.97 -20.75 -12.94
CA SER A 127 26.21 -20.38 -11.53
C SER A 127 27.13 -21.38 -10.82
N ILE A 128 27.94 -20.90 -9.88
CA ILE A 128 28.75 -21.72 -8.98
C ILE A 128 27.94 -22.02 -7.73
N SER A 129 27.74 -23.30 -7.40
CA SER A 129 27.12 -23.70 -6.14
C SER A 129 28.15 -23.67 -5.02
N ALA A 130 27.96 -22.78 -4.05
CA ALA A 130 28.81 -22.65 -2.86
C ALA A 130 27.91 -22.39 -1.63
N PRO A 131 27.30 -23.44 -1.04
CA PRO A 131 26.33 -23.28 0.04
C PRO A 131 26.92 -22.62 1.30
N VAL A 132 26.12 -21.78 1.95
CA VAL A 132 26.42 -21.22 3.30
C VAL A 132 25.33 -21.56 4.32
N PHE A 133 24.49 -22.55 4.01
CA PHE A 133 23.42 -23.03 4.88
C PHE A 133 23.67 -24.46 5.34
N THR A 134 23.44 -24.70 6.63
CA THR A 134 23.37 -26.00 7.29
C THR A 134 21.91 -26.35 7.63
N SER A 135 21.68 -27.49 8.28
CA SER A 135 20.36 -27.84 8.85
C SER A 135 19.87 -26.81 9.88
N ASP A 136 20.79 -26.12 10.55
CA ASP A 136 20.51 -25.20 11.65
C ASP A 136 20.41 -23.73 11.20
N GLY A 137 20.52 -23.47 9.90
CA GLY A 137 20.41 -22.14 9.31
C GLY A 137 21.68 -21.69 8.57
N VAL A 138 21.93 -20.38 8.54
CA VAL A 138 23.16 -19.84 7.94
C VAL A 138 24.36 -20.10 8.84
N VAL A 139 25.53 -20.37 8.27
CA VAL A 139 26.79 -20.49 9.01
C VAL A 139 27.05 -19.24 9.86
N LYS A 140 27.56 -19.43 11.07
CA LYS A 140 27.81 -18.34 12.03
C LYS A 140 29.30 -18.06 12.20
N ARG A 141 30.15 -19.06 11.95
CA ARG A 141 31.60 -18.97 12.09
C ARG A 141 32.32 -19.44 10.83
N SER A 142 33.52 -18.91 10.58
CA SER A 142 34.32 -19.28 9.39
C SER A 142 34.98 -20.66 9.47
N ASP A 143 35.06 -21.24 10.67
CA ASP A 143 35.61 -22.58 10.94
C ASP A 143 34.56 -23.70 10.83
N GLU A 144 33.28 -23.36 10.61
CA GLU A 144 32.25 -24.36 10.35
C GLU A 144 32.54 -25.10 9.03
N PRO A 145 32.35 -26.44 8.94
CA PRO A 145 32.67 -27.21 7.74
C PRO A 145 32.07 -26.66 6.44
N THR A 146 30.84 -26.14 6.50
CA THR A 146 30.17 -25.50 5.35
C THR A 146 30.82 -24.18 4.96
N ALA A 147 31.27 -23.36 5.92
CA ALA A 147 31.99 -22.11 5.65
C ALA A 147 33.40 -22.36 5.12
N VAL A 148 34.07 -23.41 5.61
CA VAL A 148 35.36 -23.88 5.09
C VAL A 148 35.21 -24.34 3.64
N ALA A 149 34.24 -25.22 3.35
CA ALA A 149 33.96 -25.69 1.99
C ALA A 149 33.59 -24.54 1.03
N PHE A 150 32.82 -23.55 1.50
CA PHE A 150 32.57 -22.31 0.76
C PHE A 150 33.88 -21.60 0.41
N THR A 151 34.74 -21.38 1.41
CA THR A 151 36.00 -20.67 1.26
C THR A 151 36.94 -21.39 0.30
N GLU A 152 37.03 -22.72 0.39
CA GLU A 152 37.79 -23.56 -0.56
C GLU A 152 37.25 -23.44 -1.99
N THR A 153 35.93 -23.37 -2.16
CA THR A 153 35.30 -23.26 -3.48
C THR A 153 35.61 -21.91 -4.16
N VAL A 154 35.71 -20.84 -3.38
CA VAL A 154 35.91 -19.48 -3.92
C VAL A 154 37.39 -19.07 -3.96
N THR A 155 38.25 -19.59 -3.10
CA THR A 155 39.66 -19.19 -3.02
C THR A 155 40.44 -19.69 -4.24
N GLY A 156 41.13 -18.79 -4.94
CA GLY A 156 41.92 -19.14 -6.13
C GLY A 156 41.10 -19.64 -7.32
N ASN A 157 39.78 -19.44 -7.30
CA ASN A 157 38.90 -19.88 -8.37
C ASN A 157 39.00 -18.92 -9.56
N SER A 158 39.71 -19.35 -10.61
CA SER A 158 39.89 -18.59 -11.86
C SER A 158 38.59 -18.13 -12.52
N ALA A 159 37.45 -18.76 -12.22
CA ALA A 159 36.16 -18.31 -12.74
C ALA A 159 35.74 -16.95 -12.16
N LEU A 160 36.14 -16.64 -10.91
CA LEU A 160 35.80 -15.43 -10.16
C LEU A 160 36.84 -14.31 -10.29
N GLU A 161 38.06 -14.64 -10.73
CA GLU A 161 39.16 -13.68 -10.80
C GLU A 161 38.87 -12.53 -11.78
N GLY A 162 38.99 -11.28 -11.30
CA GLY A 162 38.78 -10.08 -12.11
C GLY A 162 37.34 -9.80 -12.54
N LYS A 163 36.35 -10.52 -11.99
CA LYS A 163 34.93 -10.38 -12.31
C LYS A 163 34.10 -9.86 -11.13
N GLU A 164 32.93 -9.31 -11.44
CA GLU A 164 31.91 -9.03 -10.41
C GLU A 164 31.30 -10.36 -9.91
N ILE A 165 31.01 -10.43 -8.61
CA ILE A 165 30.46 -11.61 -7.94
C ILE A 165 29.03 -11.28 -7.50
N TYR A 166 28.06 -11.99 -8.08
CA TYR A 166 26.64 -11.83 -7.77
C TYR A 166 26.18 -12.96 -6.84
N VAL A 167 25.98 -12.64 -5.58
CA VAL A 167 25.58 -13.59 -4.54
C VAL A 167 24.08 -13.85 -4.61
N LEU A 168 23.70 -15.09 -4.93
CA LEU A 168 22.33 -15.56 -4.93
C LEU A 168 22.05 -16.37 -3.66
N CYS A 169 21.14 -15.90 -2.80
CA CYS A 169 20.63 -16.70 -1.68
C CYS A 169 19.09 -16.82 -1.74
N ASN A 170 18.45 -17.37 -0.71
CA ASN A 170 16.99 -17.58 -0.72
C ASN A 170 16.20 -16.26 -0.82
N SER A 171 16.61 -15.21 -0.11
CA SER A 171 15.86 -13.93 -0.01
C SER A 171 16.70 -12.66 -0.19
N GLY A 172 17.99 -12.79 -0.49
CA GLY A 172 18.94 -11.67 -0.54
C GLY A 172 19.40 -11.14 0.84
N ASN A 173 19.22 -11.90 1.93
CA ASN A 173 19.55 -11.44 3.29
C ASN A 173 20.63 -12.31 3.98
N ALA A 174 20.27 -13.14 4.96
CA ALA A 174 21.23 -13.79 5.87
C ALA A 174 22.36 -14.57 5.16
N GLY A 175 22.02 -15.40 4.16
CA GLY A 175 23.02 -16.13 3.38
C GLY A 175 23.91 -15.22 2.53
N ALA A 176 23.35 -14.16 1.94
CA ALA A 176 24.15 -13.22 1.16
C ALA A 176 25.15 -12.44 2.03
N LYS A 177 24.74 -12.06 3.25
CA LYS A 177 25.62 -11.41 4.23
C LYS A 177 26.78 -12.32 4.64
N ALA A 178 26.47 -13.58 4.95
CA ALA A 178 27.51 -14.56 5.31
C ALA A 178 28.51 -14.78 4.16
N ALA A 179 28.00 -15.00 2.95
CA ALA A 179 28.83 -15.15 1.77
C ALA A 179 29.68 -13.90 1.47
N THR A 180 29.15 -12.69 1.68
CA THR A 180 29.90 -11.43 1.51
C THR A 180 31.10 -11.38 2.46
N VAL A 181 30.91 -11.73 3.74
CA VAL A 181 32.00 -11.78 4.73
C VAL A 181 33.05 -12.82 4.33
N LEU A 182 32.62 -14.01 3.93
CA LEU A 182 33.54 -15.10 3.55
C LEU A 182 34.29 -14.79 2.25
N LEU A 183 33.64 -14.19 1.25
CA LEU A 183 34.30 -13.71 0.03
C LEU A 183 35.31 -12.60 0.34
N ASN A 184 34.97 -11.67 1.21
CA ASN A 184 35.92 -10.62 1.61
C ASN A 184 37.13 -11.20 2.35
N ALA A 185 36.91 -12.16 3.25
CA ALA A 185 37.98 -12.89 3.94
C ALA A 185 38.86 -13.70 2.97
N ALA A 186 38.28 -14.20 1.87
CA ALA A 186 39.00 -14.88 0.79
C ALA A 186 39.75 -13.92 -0.17
N GLY A 187 39.74 -12.61 0.10
CA GLY A 187 40.52 -11.60 -0.64
C GLY A 187 39.77 -10.87 -1.73
N TYR A 188 38.45 -11.09 -1.90
CA TYR A 188 37.65 -10.35 -2.87
C TYR A 188 37.30 -8.94 -2.37
N SER A 189 37.45 -7.94 -3.24
CA SER A 189 37.07 -6.56 -2.94
C SER A 189 35.55 -6.46 -2.71
N LEU A 190 35.14 -5.73 -1.67
CA LEU A 190 33.73 -5.46 -1.40
C LEU A 190 33.03 -4.77 -2.58
N ASP A 191 33.75 -3.93 -3.32
CA ASP A 191 33.22 -3.24 -4.50
C ASP A 191 32.80 -4.20 -5.62
N ASN A 192 33.38 -5.40 -5.67
CA ASN A 192 33.08 -6.42 -6.67
C ASN A 192 32.06 -7.46 -6.18
N ILE A 193 31.62 -7.39 -4.93
CA ILE A 193 30.65 -8.33 -4.36
C ILE A 193 29.29 -7.65 -4.30
N HIS A 194 28.30 -8.25 -4.95
CA HIS A 194 26.95 -7.72 -5.08
C HIS A 194 25.92 -8.74 -4.64
N THR A 195 24.91 -8.29 -3.92
CA THR A 195 23.80 -9.13 -3.47
C THR A 195 22.66 -9.06 -4.46
N ILE A 196 22.22 -10.20 -4.99
CA ILE A 196 21.02 -10.25 -5.84
C ILE A 196 19.79 -9.94 -4.97
N THR A 197 19.14 -8.83 -5.29
CA THR A 197 17.96 -8.33 -4.57
C THR A 197 16.84 -9.37 -4.62
N TYR A 198 16.19 -9.61 -3.47
CA TYR A 198 15.16 -10.64 -3.25
C TYR A 198 15.61 -12.10 -3.41
N GLY A 199 16.84 -12.35 -3.83
CA GLY A 199 17.38 -13.69 -4.06
C GLY A 199 16.46 -14.57 -4.92
N ALA A 200 16.33 -15.84 -4.55
CA ALA A 200 15.50 -16.81 -5.24
C ALA A 200 13.98 -16.57 -5.13
N THR A 201 13.52 -15.59 -4.34
CA THR A 201 12.10 -15.17 -4.35
C THR A 201 11.77 -14.20 -5.49
N GLY A 202 12.79 -13.57 -6.10
CA GLY A 202 12.63 -12.64 -7.21
C GLY A 202 12.13 -13.34 -8.49
N LEU A 203 11.11 -12.79 -9.14
CA LEU A 203 10.45 -13.45 -10.27
C LEU A 203 11.35 -13.61 -11.51
N GLU A 204 12.29 -12.70 -11.73
CA GLU A 204 13.28 -12.79 -12.83
C GLU A 204 14.26 -13.96 -12.59
N VAL A 205 14.72 -14.14 -11.35
CA VAL A 205 15.58 -15.26 -10.96
C VAL A 205 14.83 -16.58 -11.07
N ARG A 206 13.58 -16.60 -10.60
CA ARG A 206 12.69 -17.76 -10.70
C ARG A 206 12.42 -18.19 -12.14
N TYR A 207 12.21 -17.23 -13.04
CA TYR A 207 12.09 -17.50 -14.46
C TYR A 207 13.38 -18.13 -15.02
N ALA A 208 14.55 -17.61 -14.64
CA ALA A 208 15.84 -18.14 -15.08
C ALA A 208 16.09 -19.59 -14.65
N PHE A 209 15.59 -20.01 -13.47
CA PHE A 209 15.65 -21.42 -13.05
C PHE A 209 14.92 -22.39 -13.98
N LEU A 210 13.94 -21.91 -14.75
CA LEU A 210 13.16 -22.78 -15.63
C LEU A 210 13.94 -23.22 -16.87
N GLY A 211 14.91 -22.41 -17.33
CA GLY A 211 15.69 -22.68 -18.54
C GLY A 211 14.85 -22.73 -19.83
N THR A 212 13.65 -22.13 -19.85
CA THR A 212 12.75 -22.12 -21.01
C THR A 212 12.66 -20.73 -21.64
N ASN A 213 12.63 -20.68 -22.98
CA ASN A 213 12.47 -19.45 -23.77
C ASN A 213 11.38 -19.61 -24.85
N ASN A 214 10.39 -20.47 -24.57
CA ASN A 214 9.27 -20.72 -25.46
C ASN A 214 8.53 -19.42 -25.83
N ALA A 215 8.34 -19.20 -27.13
CA ALA A 215 7.66 -18.02 -27.65
C ALA A 215 6.75 -18.39 -28.83
N VAL A 216 5.74 -17.56 -29.05
CA VAL A 216 4.87 -17.58 -30.23
C VAL A 216 4.76 -16.16 -30.78
N THR A 217 4.55 -16.04 -32.08
CA THR A 217 4.33 -14.76 -32.75
C THR A 217 2.97 -14.18 -32.40
N GLY A 218 2.80 -12.87 -32.59
CA GLY A 218 1.51 -12.21 -32.47
C GLY A 218 0.44 -12.83 -33.37
N ALA A 219 0.81 -13.19 -34.61
CA ALA A 219 -0.09 -13.83 -35.56
C ALA A 219 -0.57 -15.23 -35.11
N GLU A 220 0.33 -16.07 -34.58
CA GLU A 220 -0.03 -17.38 -34.03
C GLU A 220 -0.96 -17.24 -32.82
N ALA A 221 -0.69 -16.27 -31.94
CA ALA A 221 -1.54 -16.02 -30.78
C ALA A 221 -2.95 -15.55 -31.19
N VAL A 222 -3.05 -14.65 -32.18
CA VAL A 222 -4.34 -14.18 -32.71
C VAL A 222 -5.11 -15.30 -33.41
N ALA A 223 -4.43 -16.18 -34.15
CA ALA A 223 -5.07 -17.34 -34.77
C ALA A 223 -5.60 -18.35 -33.73
N ALA A 224 -4.99 -18.39 -32.55
CA ALA A 224 -5.33 -19.32 -31.48
C ALA A 224 -6.43 -18.84 -30.52
N VAL A 225 -6.98 -17.62 -30.68
CA VAL A 225 -7.95 -17.03 -29.72
C VAL A 225 -9.21 -17.87 -29.52
N ASP A 226 -9.63 -18.65 -30.53
CA ASP A 226 -10.80 -19.54 -30.46
C ASP A 226 -10.43 -21.03 -30.32
N SER A 227 -9.15 -21.35 -30.12
CA SER A 227 -8.68 -22.73 -29.96
C SER A 227 -9.00 -23.27 -28.57
N SER A 228 -9.53 -24.50 -28.49
CA SER A 228 -9.74 -25.21 -27.22
C SER A 228 -8.45 -25.66 -26.54
N ASP A 229 -7.35 -25.76 -27.32
CA ASP A 229 -6.07 -26.32 -26.91
C ASP A 229 -5.10 -25.25 -26.38
N VAL A 230 -5.51 -23.98 -26.49
CA VAL A 230 -4.73 -22.81 -26.08
C VAL A 230 -5.49 -22.02 -25.02
N VAL A 231 -4.77 -21.58 -24.00
CA VAL A 231 -5.24 -20.61 -23.01
C VAL A 231 -4.40 -19.36 -23.13
N ILE A 232 -5.03 -18.23 -23.43
CA ILE A 232 -4.34 -16.93 -23.46
C ILE A 232 -4.53 -16.27 -22.10
N ILE A 233 -3.45 -15.91 -21.43
CA ILE A 233 -3.51 -15.09 -20.21
C ILE A 233 -2.98 -13.70 -20.51
N ASP A 234 -3.70 -12.68 -20.08
CA ASP A 234 -3.27 -11.29 -20.16
C ASP A 234 -2.85 -10.81 -18.78
N VAL A 235 -1.55 -10.50 -18.68
CA VAL A 235 -0.91 -10.20 -17.40
C VAL A 235 -0.64 -8.71 -17.22
N ARG A 236 -1.17 -7.87 -18.12
CA ARG A 236 -1.15 -6.40 -18.02
C ARG A 236 -2.07 -5.93 -16.88
N THR A 237 -2.09 -4.62 -16.63
CA THR A 237 -3.01 -4.04 -15.66
C THR A 237 -4.47 -4.29 -16.07
N THR A 238 -5.37 -4.38 -15.09
CA THR A 238 -6.82 -4.50 -15.34
C THR A 238 -7.35 -3.37 -16.23
N GLU A 239 -6.78 -2.16 -16.11
CA GLU A 239 -7.13 -1.03 -16.96
C GLU A 239 -6.74 -1.27 -18.44
N ASN A 240 -5.53 -1.77 -18.70
CA ASN A 240 -5.08 -2.07 -20.06
C ASN A 240 -5.91 -3.20 -20.66
N TYR A 241 -6.21 -4.24 -19.88
CA TYR A 241 -7.11 -5.30 -20.30
C TYR A 241 -8.49 -4.75 -20.69
N THR A 242 -9.03 -3.82 -19.90
CA THR A 242 -10.32 -3.18 -20.14
C THR A 242 -10.32 -2.34 -21.42
N LYS A 243 -9.23 -1.60 -21.66
CA LYS A 243 -9.03 -0.80 -22.89
C LYS A 243 -8.95 -1.66 -24.16
N GLY A 244 -8.53 -2.92 -24.04
CA GLY A 244 -8.50 -3.87 -25.14
C GLY A 244 -7.67 -5.10 -24.80
N HIS A 245 -8.13 -6.30 -25.16
CA HIS A 245 -7.47 -7.58 -24.93
C HIS A 245 -7.75 -8.55 -26.08
N LEU A 246 -7.01 -9.65 -26.16
CA LEU A 246 -7.33 -10.71 -27.13
C LEU A 246 -8.62 -11.43 -26.73
N LYS A 247 -9.47 -11.76 -27.70
CA LYS A 247 -10.71 -12.51 -27.48
C LYS A 247 -10.43 -13.80 -26.68
N ASN A 248 -11.32 -14.15 -25.75
CA ASN A 248 -11.24 -15.31 -24.85
C ASN A 248 -10.00 -15.36 -23.93
N SER A 249 -9.18 -14.29 -23.87
CA SER A 249 -8.08 -14.24 -22.92
C SER A 249 -8.58 -14.12 -21.47
N ILE A 250 -7.76 -14.57 -20.52
CA ILE A 250 -8.03 -14.49 -19.08
C ILE A 250 -7.19 -13.36 -18.50
N SER A 251 -7.82 -12.36 -17.88
CA SER A 251 -7.11 -11.29 -17.15
C SER A 251 -6.51 -11.84 -15.85
N LEU A 252 -5.18 -11.98 -15.80
CA LEU A 252 -4.40 -12.34 -14.61
C LEU A 252 -3.24 -11.37 -14.39
N PRO A 253 -3.50 -10.15 -13.89
CA PRO A 253 -2.50 -9.10 -13.80
C PRO A 253 -1.32 -9.45 -12.90
N VAL A 254 -0.10 -9.30 -13.43
CA VAL A 254 1.14 -9.17 -12.64
C VAL A 254 1.64 -7.73 -12.60
N PHE A 255 1.12 -6.88 -13.48
CA PHE A 255 1.29 -5.44 -13.44
C PHE A 255 0.16 -4.77 -12.65
N TYR A 256 0.50 -3.71 -11.94
CA TYR A 256 -0.43 -2.87 -11.18
C TYR A 256 -0.02 -1.40 -11.25
N ILE A 257 -0.90 -0.52 -10.76
CA ILE A 257 -0.59 0.90 -10.61
C ILE A 257 -0.18 1.13 -9.16
N ASN A 258 1.05 1.62 -8.93
CA ASN A 258 1.58 1.87 -7.59
C ASN A 258 0.99 3.14 -6.97
N GLU A 259 1.37 3.45 -5.72
CA GLU A 259 0.91 4.64 -4.98
C GLU A 259 1.24 5.98 -5.69
N LYS A 260 2.18 5.97 -6.64
CA LYS A 260 2.57 7.14 -7.43
C LYS A 260 1.80 7.26 -8.75
N GLY A 261 0.88 6.34 -9.04
CA GLY A 261 0.15 6.31 -10.31
C GLY A 261 0.96 5.70 -11.47
N GLU A 262 2.11 5.09 -11.20
CA GLU A 262 2.98 4.50 -12.21
C GLU A 262 2.74 3.00 -12.34
N GLN A 263 2.91 2.47 -13.55
CA GLN A 263 2.81 1.03 -13.77
C GLN A 263 4.02 0.31 -13.16
N ALA A 264 3.76 -0.52 -12.16
CA ALA A 264 4.71 -1.40 -11.49
C ALA A 264 4.39 -2.87 -11.78
N ILE A 265 5.33 -3.76 -11.46
CA ILE A 265 5.21 -5.22 -11.60
C ILE A 265 5.49 -5.88 -10.26
N ALA A 266 4.87 -7.02 -9.98
CA ALA A 266 5.31 -7.88 -8.89
C ALA A 266 6.80 -8.24 -9.07
N GLU A 267 7.60 -8.00 -8.04
CA GLU A 267 9.05 -8.27 -8.01
C GLU A 267 9.32 -9.65 -7.43
N THR A 268 8.48 -10.10 -6.49
CA THR A 268 8.65 -11.39 -5.80
C THR A 268 7.42 -12.28 -5.89
N ASN A 269 7.62 -13.58 -5.70
CA ASN A 269 6.52 -14.53 -5.57
C ASN A 269 5.70 -14.39 -4.27
N LYS A 270 6.04 -13.43 -3.40
CA LYS A 270 5.34 -13.12 -2.15
C LYS A 270 4.49 -11.86 -2.24
N ASP A 271 4.63 -11.10 -3.33
CA ASP A 271 3.86 -9.86 -3.53
C ASP A 271 2.37 -10.19 -3.65
N SER A 272 1.50 -9.28 -3.19
CA SER A 272 0.04 -9.51 -3.16
C SER A 272 -0.56 -9.88 -4.52
N TYR A 273 -0.07 -9.27 -5.61
CA TYR A 273 -0.47 -9.60 -6.97
C TYR A 273 0.04 -10.97 -7.43
N ALA A 274 1.26 -11.34 -7.07
CA ALA A 274 1.82 -12.67 -7.35
C ALA A 274 1.09 -13.77 -6.57
N VAL A 275 0.72 -13.51 -5.31
CA VAL A 275 -0.09 -14.41 -4.48
C VAL A 275 -1.49 -14.58 -5.08
N SER A 276 -2.15 -13.49 -5.46
CA SER A 276 -3.47 -13.55 -6.11
C SER A 276 -3.43 -14.31 -7.44
N PHE A 277 -2.38 -14.11 -8.23
CA PHE A 277 -2.13 -14.88 -9.46
C PHE A 277 -1.98 -16.37 -9.14
N ALA A 278 -1.12 -16.72 -8.18
CA ALA A 278 -0.86 -18.10 -7.79
C ALA A 278 -2.12 -18.80 -7.27
N ASP A 279 -2.92 -18.13 -6.44
CA ASP A 279 -4.17 -18.66 -5.90
C ASP A 279 -5.17 -18.95 -7.02
N TYR A 280 -5.27 -18.06 -8.01
CA TYR A 280 -6.10 -18.31 -9.19
C TYR A 280 -5.62 -19.54 -9.96
N VAL A 281 -4.32 -19.66 -10.24
CA VAL A 281 -3.76 -20.80 -10.99
C VAL A 281 -4.00 -22.11 -10.25
N LYS A 282 -3.74 -22.16 -8.94
CA LYS A 282 -4.00 -23.37 -8.13
C LYS A 282 -5.47 -23.75 -8.12
N ALA A 283 -6.36 -22.78 -7.95
CA ALA A 283 -7.80 -23.02 -7.93
C ALA A 283 -8.35 -23.49 -9.29
N ASN A 284 -7.66 -23.16 -10.40
CA ASN A 284 -8.10 -23.43 -11.76
C ASN A 284 -7.07 -24.25 -12.55
N ILE A 285 -6.31 -25.13 -11.88
CA ILE A 285 -5.20 -25.85 -12.54
C ILE A 285 -5.66 -26.67 -13.76
N SER A 286 -6.88 -27.21 -13.69
CA SER A 286 -7.53 -27.95 -14.78
C SER A 286 -7.77 -27.12 -16.04
N THR A 287 -7.81 -25.79 -15.94
CA THR A 287 -7.85 -24.89 -17.11
C THR A 287 -6.56 -24.97 -17.93
N PHE A 288 -5.42 -25.22 -17.29
CA PHE A 288 -4.10 -25.19 -17.92
C PHE A 288 -3.56 -26.59 -18.26
N THR A 289 -3.97 -27.63 -17.52
CA THR A 289 -3.48 -29.00 -17.71
C THR A 289 -3.72 -29.49 -19.14
N GLY A 290 -2.65 -29.95 -19.81
CA GLY A 290 -2.71 -30.48 -21.17
C GLY A 290 -2.86 -29.43 -22.28
N LYS A 291 -2.85 -28.12 -21.95
CA LYS A 291 -3.00 -27.03 -22.91
C LYS A 291 -1.73 -26.21 -23.07
N LYS A 292 -1.61 -25.51 -24.20
CA LYS A 292 -0.59 -24.46 -24.38
C LYS A 292 -1.07 -23.17 -23.72
N VAL A 293 -0.19 -22.50 -22.98
CA VAL A 293 -0.50 -21.25 -22.29
C VAL A 293 0.24 -20.10 -22.95
N TYR A 294 -0.48 -19.17 -23.57
CA TYR A 294 0.10 -18.02 -24.24
C TYR A 294 0.02 -16.79 -23.32
N VAL A 295 1.17 -16.22 -22.99
CA VAL A 295 1.30 -15.12 -22.04
C VAL A 295 1.39 -13.80 -22.79
N LEU A 296 0.32 -13.01 -22.70
CA LEU A 296 0.25 -11.64 -23.20
C LEU A 296 0.68 -10.67 -22.10
N CYS A 297 1.75 -9.91 -22.32
CA CYS A 297 2.11 -8.76 -21.48
C CYS A 297 2.27 -7.49 -22.33
N ASN A 298 2.77 -6.39 -21.75
CA ASN A 298 2.91 -5.13 -22.50
C ASN A 298 3.85 -5.26 -23.71
N SER A 299 4.95 -5.98 -23.60
CA SER A 299 6.02 -6.02 -24.63
C SER A 299 6.65 -7.39 -24.87
N GLY A 300 6.09 -8.47 -24.30
CA GLY A 300 6.68 -9.82 -24.36
C GLY A 300 7.96 -10.00 -23.51
N SER A 301 8.17 -9.20 -22.46
CA SER A 301 9.41 -9.21 -21.66
C SER A 301 9.16 -9.47 -20.17
N ARG A 302 9.49 -8.52 -19.26
CA ARG A 302 9.47 -8.68 -17.79
C ARG A 302 8.17 -9.30 -17.27
N GLY A 303 7.02 -8.80 -17.73
CA GLY A 303 5.70 -9.32 -17.36
C GLY A 303 5.46 -10.77 -17.77
N ALA A 304 5.90 -11.13 -18.98
CA ALA A 304 5.75 -12.49 -19.46
C ALA A 304 6.64 -13.45 -18.65
N ARG A 305 7.90 -13.06 -18.39
CA ARG A 305 8.81 -13.85 -17.56
C ARG A 305 8.29 -14.06 -16.14
N ALA A 306 7.79 -12.99 -15.52
CA ALA A 306 7.18 -13.06 -14.19
C ALA A 306 5.97 -14.01 -14.14
N ALA A 307 5.07 -13.90 -15.11
CA ALA A 307 3.91 -14.78 -15.19
C ALA A 307 4.29 -16.24 -15.52
N THR A 308 5.28 -16.47 -16.38
CA THR A 308 5.79 -17.81 -16.68
C THR A 308 6.39 -18.46 -15.43
N ALA A 309 7.17 -17.72 -14.64
CA ALA A 309 7.67 -18.20 -13.34
C ALA A 309 6.52 -18.60 -12.41
N LEU A 310 5.52 -17.72 -12.26
CA LEU A 310 4.37 -17.98 -11.39
C LEU A 310 3.51 -19.16 -11.87
N LEU A 311 3.30 -19.33 -13.17
CA LEU A 311 2.58 -20.48 -13.71
C LEU A 311 3.31 -21.79 -13.39
N ALA A 312 4.62 -21.85 -13.67
CA ALA A 312 5.45 -23.03 -13.44
C ALA A 312 5.51 -23.42 -11.96
N ASP A 313 5.65 -22.43 -11.07
CA ASP A 313 5.65 -22.64 -9.61
C ASP A 313 4.39 -23.26 -9.06
N ASN A 314 3.30 -23.07 -9.78
CA ASN A 314 1.97 -23.49 -9.38
C ASN A 314 1.47 -24.67 -10.21
N GLY A 315 2.38 -25.43 -10.82
CA GLY A 315 2.10 -26.75 -11.40
C GLY A 315 1.75 -26.76 -12.88
N VAL A 316 1.84 -25.63 -13.59
CA VAL A 316 1.74 -25.61 -15.05
C VAL A 316 3.06 -26.09 -15.65
N ASP A 317 3.02 -27.02 -16.61
CA ASP A 317 4.23 -27.50 -17.26
C ASP A 317 4.98 -26.34 -17.96
N LYS A 318 6.21 -26.08 -17.53
CA LYS A 318 7.05 -25.01 -18.07
C LYS A 318 7.26 -25.11 -19.58
N ASN A 319 7.15 -26.31 -20.15
CA ASN A 319 7.32 -26.55 -21.59
C ASN A 319 6.09 -26.20 -22.42
N THR A 320 4.93 -25.97 -21.79
CA THR A 320 3.69 -25.58 -22.50
C THR A 320 3.37 -24.10 -22.37
N ILE A 321 4.19 -23.32 -21.67
CA ILE A 321 4.03 -21.87 -21.51
C ILE A 321 4.83 -21.15 -22.59
N TYR A 322 4.19 -20.25 -23.34
CA TYR A 322 4.79 -19.48 -24.43
C TYR A 322 4.59 -17.99 -24.21
N THR A 323 5.64 -17.20 -24.40
CA THR A 323 5.54 -15.74 -24.44
C THR A 323 5.03 -15.29 -25.80
N ILE A 324 4.06 -14.39 -25.85
CA ILE A 324 3.68 -13.73 -27.10
C ILE A 324 4.73 -12.65 -27.42
N THR A 325 5.51 -12.87 -28.46
CA THR A 325 6.57 -11.94 -28.90
C THR A 325 5.98 -10.57 -29.23
N GLY A 326 6.63 -9.51 -28.76
CA GLY A 326 6.14 -8.13 -28.90
C GLY A 326 4.97 -7.77 -27.97
N GLY A 327 4.30 -8.75 -27.36
CA GLY A 327 3.17 -8.55 -26.44
C GLY A 327 2.09 -7.66 -27.04
N ALA A 328 1.51 -6.78 -26.23
CA ALA A 328 0.49 -5.82 -26.65
C ALA A 328 0.98 -4.71 -27.60
N LYS A 329 2.31 -4.57 -27.77
CA LYS A 329 2.92 -3.64 -28.72
C LYS A 329 3.04 -4.23 -30.13
N ASP A 330 2.90 -5.54 -30.28
CA ASP A 330 2.83 -6.17 -31.60
C ASP A 330 1.58 -5.65 -32.34
N GLU A 331 1.75 -5.16 -33.57
CA GLU A 331 0.67 -4.52 -34.33
C GLU A 331 -0.46 -5.51 -34.66
N THR A 332 -0.15 -6.79 -34.86
CA THR A 332 -1.13 -7.84 -35.15
C THR A 332 -1.98 -8.11 -33.91
N VAL A 333 -1.32 -8.24 -32.75
CA VAL A 333 -1.98 -8.44 -31.46
C VAL A 333 -2.84 -7.22 -31.11
N ASN A 334 -2.28 -6.01 -31.23
CA ASN A 334 -2.97 -4.76 -30.93
C ASN A 334 -4.19 -4.56 -31.82
N GLY A 335 -4.05 -4.81 -33.13
CA GLY A 335 -5.14 -4.74 -34.10
C GLY A 335 -6.23 -5.78 -33.88
N ALA A 336 -5.93 -6.88 -33.17
CA ALA A 336 -6.87 -7.92 -32.79
C ALA A 336 -7.50 -7.70 -31.40
N PHE A 337 -7.16 -6.61 -30.70
CA PHE A 337 -7.77 -6.32 -29.41
C PHE A 337 -9.25 -6.02 -29.54
N VAL A 338 -10.02 -6.68 -28.69
CA VAL A 338 -11.40 -6.36 -28.38
C VAL A 338 -11.43 -5.62 -27.05
N THR A 339 -12.18 -4.52 -26.96
CA THR A 339 -12.58 -3.99 -25.65
C THR A 339 -13.50 -5.00 -24.97
N VAL A 340 -13.58 -5.02 -23.62
CA VAL A 340 -14.50 -5.87 -22.83
C VAL A 340 -15.80 -6.07 -23.57
N ASP A 341 -15.88 -7.24 -24.21
CA ASP A 341 -16.81 -7.71 -25.24
C ASP A 341 -17.57 -6.60 -25.98
N GLY A 342 -17.37 -6.33 -27.26
CA GLY A 342 -18.49 -5.95 -28.16
C GLY A 342 -19.53 -4.89 -27.73
N TYR A 343 -19.26 -3.99 -26.77
CA TYR A 343 -20.25 -3.12 -26.15
C TYR A 343 -19.72 -1.69 -26.05
N LYS A 344 -20.60 -0.72 -26.33
CA LYS A 344 -20.31 0.71 -26.09
C LYS A 344 -20.55 1.02 -24.62
N PHE A 345 -19.77 1.95 -24.07
CA PHE A 345 -19.92 2.39 -22.69
C PHE A 345 -20.32 3.85 -22.61
N VAL A 346 -21.07 4.19 -21.55
CA VAL A 346 -21.43 5.57 -21.21
C VAL A 346 -21.18 5.79 -19.71
N SER A 347 -20.77 6.99 -19.33
CA SER A 347 -20.54 7.28 -17.91
C SER A 347 -21.86 7.33 -17.14
N GLY A 348 -21.82 7.08 -15.83
CA GLY A 348 -23.01 7.22 -14.97
C GLY A 348 -23.58 8.64 -15.00
N ASN A 349 -22.74 9.67 -15.06
CA ASN A 349 -23.19 11.07 -15.10
C ASN A 349 -23.91 11.42 -16.41
N ASP A 350 -23.40 10.93 -17.54
CA ASP A 350 -24.05 11.12 -18.83
C ASP A 350 -25.39 10.38 -18.87
N ALA A 351 -25.46 9.17 -18.28
CA ALA A 351 -26.71 8.43 -18.16
C ALA A 351 -27.74 9.12 -17.26
N ILE A 352 -27.33 9.71 -16.13
CA ILE A 352 -28.20 10.50 -15.26
C ILE A 352 -28.75 11.72 -16.03
N SER A 353 -27.88 12.42 -16.75
CA SER A 353 -28.25 13.60 -17.54
C SER A 353 -29.22 13.23 -18.65
N ALA A 354 -28.93 12.17 -19.39
CA ALA A 354 -29.77 11.70 -20.48
C ALA A 354 -31.13 11.18 -20.02
N ALA A 355 -31.18 10.50 -18.87
CA ALA A 355 -32.45 10.08 -18.25
C ALA A 355 -33.31 11.30 -17.85
N LYS A 356 -32.67 12.33 -17.29
CA LYS A 356 -33.36 13.56 -16.86
C LYS A 356 -33.88 14.37 -18.05
N GLU A 357 -33.11 14.45 -19.12
CA GLU A 357 -33.44 15.21 -20.33
C GLU A 357 -34.33 14.43 -21.31
N GLY A 358 -34.49 13.11 -21.11
CA GLY A 358 -35.25 12.23 -22.01
C GLY A 358 -34.55 12.00 -23.35
N THR A 359 -33.23 12.20 -23.41
CA THR A 359 -32.42 12.04 -24.64
C THR A 359 -31.98 10.59 -24.88
N ALA A 360 -32.08 9.72 -23.87
CA ALA A 360 -31.87 8.28 -23.97
C ALA A 360 -32.91 7.51 -23.15
N TYR A 361 -33.20 6.27 -23.56
CA TYR A 361 -33.89 5.31 -22.71
C TYR A 361 -32.88 4.68 -21.76
N VAL A 362 -33.22 4.55 -20.47
CA VAL A 362 -32.39 3.85 -19.50
C VAL A 362 -33.13 2.61 -19.02
N ILE A 363 -32.52 1.43 -19.13
CA ILE A 363 -33.11 0.16 -18.69
C ILE A 363 -32.34 -0.36 -17.49
N ASP A 364 -33.01 -0.54 -16.35
CA ASP A 364 -32.46 -1.17 -15.16
C ASP A 364 -32.74 -2.67 -15.16
N VAL A 365 -31.70 -3.45 -15.42
CA VAL A 365 -31.77 -4.91 -15.54
C VAL A 365 -31.32 -5.64 -14.28
N ARG A 366 -31.05 -4.92 -13.19
CA ARG A 366 -30.70 -5.53 -11.89
C ARG A 366 -31.87 -6.31 -11.32
N SER A 367 -31.60 -7.24 -10.40
CA SER A 367 -32.65 -7.97 -9.67
C SER A 367 -33.64 -7.02 -9.00
N THR A 368 -34.91 -7.40 -8.93
CA THR A 368 -35.95 -6.64 -8.22
C THR A 368 -35.54 -6.34 -6.76
N LYS A 369 -34.82 -7.27 -6.11
CA LYS A 369 -34.26 -7.11 -4.77
C LYS A 369 -33.22 -5.99 -4.71
N ALA A 370 -32.31 -5.91 -5.68
CA ALA A 370 -31.30 -4.84 -5.76
C ALA A 370 -31.96 -3.48 -6.04
N GLN A 371 -32.94 -3.46 -6.95
CA GLN A 371 -33.75 -2.27 -7.26
C GLN A 371 -34.49 -1.76 -6.02
N ALA A 372 -35.13 -2.64 -5.25
CA ALA A 372 -35.82 -2.27 -4.01
C ALA A 372 -34.86 -1.75 -2.92
N LYS A 373 -33.67 -2.36 -2.80
CA LYS A 373 -32.68 -1.99 -1.77
C LYS A 373 -32.06 -0.61 -2.02
N THR A 374 -31.66 -0.33 -3.26
CA THR A 374 -30.85 0.85 -3.59
C THR A 374 -31.61 1.91 -4.39
N GLY A 375 -32.86 1.62 -4.77
CA GLY A 375 -33.67 2.46 -5.63
C GLY A 375 -33.36 2.26 -7.12
N THR A 376 -34.11 2.95 -7.96
CA THR A 376 -33.99 2.95 -9.44
C THR A 376 -33.79 4.37 -9.94
N LEU A 377 -33.13 4.52 -11.09
CA LEU A 377 -32.93 5.85 -11.66
C LEU A 377 -34.29 6.42 -12.09
N LYS A 378 -34.62 7.64 -11.66
CA LYS A 378 -35.88 8.29 -12.06
C LYS A 378 -35.97 8.39 -13.59
N GLY A 379 -37.08 7.92 -14.15
CA GLY A 379 -37.29 7.87 -15.61
C GLY A 379 -36.70 6.64 -16.30
N SER A 380 -36.06 5.72 -15.56
CA SER A 380 -35.62 4.43 -16.12
C SER A 380 -36.76 3.41 -16.21
N ILE A 381 -36.62 2.48 -17.15
CA ILE A 381 -37.45 1.30 -17.33
C ILE A 381 -36.90 0.19 -16.44
N SER A 382 -37.64 -0.20 -15.41
CA SER A 382 -37.33 -1.38 -14.61
C SER A 382 -37.71 -2.65 -15.35
N GLN A 383 -36.72 -3.44 -15.78
CA GLN A 383 -36.92 -4.73 -16.41
C GLN A 383 -35.83 -5.70 -15.98
N SER A 384 -36.01 -6.35 -14.83
CA SER A 384 -35.02 -7.28 -14.27
C SER A 384 -34.71 -8.41 -15.25
N LEU A 385 -33.44 -8.80 -15.33
CA LEU A 385 -32.99 -10.05 -15.95
C LEU A 385 -32.48 -11.07 -14.94
N PHE A 386 -32.28 -10.64 -13.69
CA PHE A 386 -31.79 -11.51 -12.62
C PHE A 386 -32.93 -11.99 -11.74
N ASP A 387 -32.80 -13.22 -11.25
CA ASP A 387 -33.62 -13.71 -10.14
C ASP A 387 -33.30 -12.98 -8.82
N ALA A 388 -34.01 -13.35 -7.75
CA ALA A 388 -33.85 -12.76 -6.43
C ALA A 388 -32.43 -12.92 -5.82
N ASP A 389 -31.65 -13.88 -6.29
CA ASP A 389 -30.30 -14.20 -5.82
C ASP A 389 -29.20 -13.69 -6.76
N ASN A 390 -29.56 -12.87 -7.74
CA ASN A 390 -28.65 -12.31 -8.77
C ASN A 390 -28.02 -13.35 -9.71
N LYS A 391 -28.76 -14.40 -10.05
CA LYS A 391 -28.38 -15.38 -11.10
C LYS A 391 -29.11 -15.09 -12.42
N LEU A 392 -28.53 -15.57 -13.52
CA LEU A 392 -29.02 -15.37 -14.90
C LEU A 392 -29.37 -16.69 -15.61
N ASP A 393 -29.21 -17.81 -14.92
CA ASP A 393 -29.26 -19.18 -15.46
C ASP A 393 -30.26 -20.05 -14.68
N THR A 394 -31.34 -19.44 -14.22
CA THR A 394 -32.44 -20.11 -13.51
C THR A 394 -33.73 -20.04 -14.31
N ALA A 395 -34.70 -20.92 -14.01
CA ALA A 395 -36.01 -20.90 -14.66
C ALA A 395 -36.75 -19.57 -14.45
N GLU A 396 -36.51 -18.90 -13.31
CA GLU A 396 -37.00 -17.54 -13.05
C GLU A 396 -36.33 -16.52 -13.98
N ALA A 397 -35.00 -16.57 -14.12
CA ALA A 397 -34.27 -15.70 -15.04
C ALA A 397 -34.71 -15.92 -16.51
N GLU A 398 -34.95 -17.16 -16.93
CA GLU A 398 -35.48 -17.47 -18.28
C GLU A 398 -36.87 -16.85 -18.50
N ALA A 399 -37.76 -16.91 -17.50
CA ALA A 399 -39.06 -16.26 -17.55
C ALA A 399 -38.93 -14.72 -17.65
N LEU A 400 -37.97 -14.13 -16.90
CA LEU A 400 -37.66 -12.70 -16.95
C LEU A 400 -37.09 -12.29 -18.32
N GLU A 401 -36.27 -13.12 -18.96
CA GLU A 401 -35.79 -12.88 -20.33
C GLU A 401 -36.92 -12.85 -21.34
N LYS A 402 -37.90 -13.76 -21.21
CA LYS A 402 -39.09 -13.77 -22.05
C LYS A 402 -39.91 -12.50 -21.86
N ALA A 403 -40.14 -12.09 -20.60
CA ALA A 403 -40.82 -10.85 -20.27
C ALA A 403 -40.07 -9.62 -20.81
N PHE A 404 -38.74 -9.60 -20.73
CA PHE A 404 -37.91 -8.54 -21.31
C PHE A 404 -38.14 -8.41 -22.82
N LYS A 405 -38.14 -9.53 -23.57
CA LYS A 405 -38.40 -9.52 -25.02
C LYS A 405 -39.80 -9.05 -25.38
N GLU A 406 -40.79 -9.38 -24.56
CA GLU A 406 -42.19 -9.02 -24.78
C GLU A 406 -42.45 -7.54 -24.47
N GLU A 407 -41.93 -7.03 -23.35
CA GLU A 407 -42.27 -5.70 -22.86
C GLU A 407 -41.45 -4.57 -23.49
N ILE A 408 -40.15 -4.78 -23.73
CA ILE A 408 -39.24 -3.70 -24.18
C ILE A 408 -39.66 -3.04 -25.50
N PRO A 409 -40.10 -3.77 -26.55
CA PRO A 409 -40.57 -3.16 -27.80
C PRO A 409 -41.72 -2.17 -27.64
N SER A 410 -42.58 -2.35 -26.62
CA SER A 410 -43.69 -1.43 -26.34
C SER A 410 -43.26 -0.17 -25.58
N LYS A 411 -42.12 -0.22 -24.89
CA LYS A 411 -41.59 0.87 -24.03
C LYS A 411 -40.57 1.75 -24.75
N ILE A 412 -39.94 1.25 -25.81
CA ILE A 412 -38.94 1.96 -26.62
C ILE A 412 -39.53 2.22 -28.01
N THR A 413 -40.16 3.37 -28.16
CA THR A 413 -40.95 3.72 -29.35
C THR A 413 -40.25 4.69 -30.29
N GLU A 414 -39.12 5.26 -29.87
CA GLU A 414 -38.34 6.24 -30.62
C GLU A 414 -36.90 5.76 -30.82
N ASP A 415 -36.27 6.20 -31.90
CA ASP A 415 -34.90 5.84 -32.26
C ASP A 415 -33.83 6.62 -31.44
N LYS A 416 -33.88 6.43 -30.12
CA LYS A 416 -32.99 7.04 -29.13
C LYS A 416 -31.91 6.06 -28.65
N PRO A 417 -30.77 6.55 -28.13
CA PRO A 417 -29.83 5.70 -27.41
C PRO A 417 -30.48 4.94 -26.25
N ILE A 418 -30.00 3.72 -26.00
CA ILE A 418 -30.45 2.84 -24.92
C ILE A 418 -29.27 2.61 -23.98
N TYR A 419 -29.40 3.00 -22.72
CA TYR A 419 -28.38 2.84 -21.69
C TYR A 419 -28.81 1.77 -20.69
N ILE A 420 -27.89 0.86 -20.37
CA ILE A 420 -28.21 -0.29 -19.52
C ILE A 420 -27.56 -0.11 -18.14
N ILE A 421 -28.39 -0.09 -17.10
CA ILE A 421 -27.96 -0.20 -15.71
C ILE A 421 -27.96 -1.70 -15.34
N CYS A 422 -26.82 -2.23 -14.93
CA CYS A 422 -26.75 -3.49 -14.19
C CYS A 422 -25.95 -3.29 -12.89
N ASN A 423 -25.67 -4.37 -12.13
CA ASN A 423 -24.96 -4.23 -10.85
C ASN A 423 -23.54 -3.67 -11.05
N SER A 424 -22.77 -4.19 -12.02
CA SER A 424 -21.34 -3.88 -12.17
C SER A 424 -20.92 -3.43 -13.58
N GLY A 425 -21.86 -3.26 -14.51
CA GLY A 425 -21.56 -3.05 -15.93
C GLY A 425 -21.11 -4.30 -16.70
N ALA A 426 -21.35 -5.51 -16.18
CA ALA A 426 -20.90 -6.77 -16.79
C ALA A 426 -22.08 -7.69 -17.17
N ARG A 427 -22.10 -8.95 -16.71
CA ARG A 427 -23.02 -10.04 -17.09
C ARG A 427 -24.46 -9.64 -17.45
N GLY A 428 -25.12 -8.86 -16.59
CA GLY A 428 -26.50 -8.41 -16.84
C GLY A 428 -26.63 -7.45 -18.02
N ALA A 429 -25.68 -6.52 -18.18
CA ALA A 429 -25.64 -5.61 -19.32
C ALA A 429 -25.28 -6.33 -20.62
N GLN A 430 -24.40 -7.33 -20.56
CA GLN A 430 -24.09 -8.19 -21.71
C GLN A 430 -25.32 -8.97 -22.17
N LYS A 431 -26.05 -9.59 -21.23
CA LYS A 431 -27.30 -10.30 -21.51
C LYS A 431 -28.35 -9.38 -22.12
N ALA A 432 -28.58 -8.21 -21.51
CA ALA A 432 -29.52 -7.21 -22.02
C ALA A 432 -29.16 -6.75 -23.43
N THR A 433 -27.89 -6.47 -23.69
CA THR A 433 -27.43 -6.04 -25.02
C THR A 433 -27.66 -7.13 -26.06
N LYS A 434 -27.38 -8.40 -25.74
CA LYS A 434 -27.70 -9.53 -26.62
C LYS A 434 -29.19 -9.60 -26.95
N LEU A 435 -30.04 -9.53 -25.93
CA LEU A 435 -31.51 -9.58 -26.10
C LEU A 435 -32.03 -8.42 -26.96
N LEU A 436 -31.48 -7.21 -26.76
CA LEU A 436 -31.81 -6.05 -27.59
C LEU A 436 -31.38 -6.26 -29.06
N GLY A 437 -30.22 -6.87 -29.30
CA GLY A 437 -29.81 -7.24 -30.67
C GLY A 437 -30.77 -8.24 -31.32
N GLU A 438 -31.24 -9.24 -30.57
CA GLU A 438 -32.25 -10.21 -31.04
C GLU A 438 -33.61 -9.56 -31.36
N LEU A 439 -33.93 -8.44 -30.70
CA LEU A 439 -35.12 -7.62 -30.98
C LEU A 439 -34.92 -6.62 -32.13
N GLY A 440 -33.73 -6.58 -32.75
CA GLY A 440 -33.42 -5.72 -33.88
C GLY A 440 -32.88 -4.33 -33.55
N TYR A 441 -32.55 -4.04 -32.28
CA TYR A 441 -31.88 -2.78 -31.92
C TYR A 441 -30.41 -2.79 -32.37
N ASN A 442 -29.89 -1.63 -32.80
CA ASN A 442 -28.50 -1.52 -33.26
C ASN A 442 -27.51 -1.57 -32.08
N THR A 443 -26.96 -2.75 -31.83
CA THR A 443 -25.96 -3.03 -30.80
C THR A 443 -24.51 -2.97 -31.29
N SER A 444 -24.29 -2.49 -32.53
CA SER A 444 -22.97 -2.31 -33.13
C SER A 444 -22.03 -1.55 -32.18
N THR A 445 -20.75 -1.94 -32.14
CA THR A 445 -19.71 -1.17 -31.42
C THR A 445 -19.23 0.04 -32.21
N LYS A 446 -19.61 0.16 -33.49
CA LYS A 446 -19.23 1.26 -34.37
C LYS A 446 -20.04 2.53 -34.05
N GLU A 447 -19.73 3.61 -34.75
CA GLU A 447 -20.32 4.94 -34.48
C GLU A 447 -21.86 4.94 -34.49
N ASP A 448 -22.47 4.09 -35.33
CA ASP A 448 -23.91 3.99 -35.53
C ASP A 448 -24.68 3.22 -34.43
N GLY A 449 -23.97 2.45 -33.59
CA GLY A 449 -24.58 1.69 -32.50
C GLY A 449 -25.20 2.57 -31.41
N LYS A 450 -26.40 2.19 -30.95
CA LYS A 450 -27.20 2.99 -30.01
C LYS A 450 -27.37 2.35 -28.63
N VAL A 451 -26.85 1.15 -28.40
CA VAL A 451 -26.93 0.48 -27.11
C VAL A 451 -25.62 0.64 -26.33
N TYR A 452 -25.71 1.13 -25.10
CA TYR A 452 -24.56 1.41 -24.22
C TYR A 452 -24.74 0.76 -22.86
N THR A 453 -23.64 0.26 -22.31
CA THR A 453 -23.54 -0.18 -20.92
C THR A 453 -23.06 0.97 -20.06
N ILE A 454 -23.70 1.20 -18.91
CA ILE A 454 -23.24 2.23 -17.98
C ILE A 454 -21.99 1.71 -17.24
N THR A 455 -20.89 2.45 -17.34
CA THR A 455 -19.62 2.09 -16.71
C THR A 455 -19.80 1.90 -15.20
N ASN A 456 -19.26 0.80 -14.67
CA ASN A 456 -19.40 0.34 -13.28
C ASN A 456 -20.82 -0.01 -12.82
N GLY A 457 -21.85 0.21 -13.67
CA GLY A 457 -23.25 0.00 -13.29
C GLY A 457 -23.62 0.71 -11.98
N ALA A 458 -24.48 0.07 -11.18
CA ALA A 458 -24.93 0.58 -9.88
C ALA A 458 -23.84 0.60 -8.78
N LYS A 459 -22.60 0.18 -9.07
CA LYS A 459 -21.46 0.41 -8.17
C LYS A 459 -20.93 1.84 -8.24
N GLY A 460 -21.20 2.59 -9.32
CA GLY A 460 -20.79 3.99 -9.42
C GLY A 460 -21.56 4.87 -8.44
N LEU A 461 -20.86 5.60 -7.56
CA LEU A 461 -21.49 6.29 -6.42
C LEU A 461 -22.41 7.45 -6.82
N GLU A 462 -22.08 8.21 -7.86
CA GLU A 462 -22.98 9.28 -8.36
C GLU A 462 -24.27 8.70 -8.95
N LEU A 463 -24.17 7.58 -9.69
CA LEU A 463 -25.34 6.88 -10.21
C LEU A 463 -26.17 6.30 -9.07
N LEU A 464 -25.52 5.64 -8.10
CA LEU A 464 -26.17 5.07 -6.92
C LEU A 464 -26.88 6.14 -6.09
N TYR A 465 -26.28 7.33 -5.94
CA TYR A 465 -26.91 8.47 -5.30
C TYR A 465 -28.17 8.91 -6.06
N ALA A 466 -28.09 9.10 -7.39
CA ALA A 466 -29.25 9.49 -8.20
C ALA A 466 -30.38 8.44 -8.16
N MET A 467 -30.04 7.16 -8.12
CA MET A 467 -30.99 6.05 -8.00
C MET A 467 -31.69 5.98 -6.64
N SER A 468 -31.07 6.53 -5.59
CA SER A 468 -31.70 6.60 -4.28
C SER A 468 -32.92 7.54 -4.24
N GLY A 469 -33.07 8.40 -5.26
CA GLY A 469 -34.18 9.33 -5.39
C GLY A 469 -34.16 10.50 -4.40
N THR A 470 -33.05 10.71 -3.69
CA THR A 470 -32.87 11.82 -2.76
C THR A 470 -32.14 12.99 -3.41
N ASP A 471 -32.55 14.22 -3.08
CA ASP A 471 -31.75 15.43 -3.30
C ASP A 471 -30.85 15.76 -2.09
N GLY A 472 -30.85 14.89 -1.07
CA GLY A 472 -30.23 15.08 0.23
C GLY A 472 -31.08 15.92 1.18
N ASN A 473 -30.88 15.74 2.49
CA ASN A 473 -31.48 16.62 3.50
C ASN A 473 -30.46 17.68 3.89
N ALA A 474 -30.59 18.90 3.35
CA ALA A 474 -29.66 19.96 3.62
C ALA A 474 -29.83 20.51 5.05
N VAL A 475 -28.71 20.65 5.78
CA VAL A 475 -28.65 21.36 7.05
C VAL A 475 -27.58 22.45 6.97
N ASN A 476 -27.92 23.68 7.39
CA ASN A 476 -26.96 24.78 7.35
C ASN A 476 -25.87 24.62 8.44
N GLY A 477 -24.73 25.32 8.24
CA GLY A 477 -23.59 25.23 9.15
C GLY A 477 -23.91 25.61 10.60
N LYS A 478 -24.66 26.70 10.82
CA LYS A 478 -25.09 27.13 12.15
C LYS A 478 -25.88 26.05 12.91
N THR A 479 -26.83 25.40 12.24
CA THR A 479 -27.61 24.28 12.82
C THR A 479 -26.72 23.08 13.10
N ALA A 480 -25.80 22.74 12.19
CA ALA A 480 -24.85 21.65 12.39
C ALA A 480 -23.91 21.90 13.58
N VAL A 481 -23.40 23.12 13.74
CA VAL A 481 -22.57 23.50 14.89
C VAL A 481 -23.37 23.45 16.19
N ALA A 482 -24.63 23.89 16.18
CA ALA A 482 -25.51 23.78 17.35
C ALA A 482 -25.86 22.33 17.72
N ALA A 483 -25.69 21.38 16.79
CA ALA A 483 -25.90 19.96 17.01
C ALA A 483 -24.66 19.22 17.55
N VAL A 484 -23.50 19.87 17.56
CA VAL A 484 -22.25 19.29 18.07
C VAL A 484 -22.42 18.87 19.54
N GLY A 485 -22.12 17.59 19.81
CA GLY A 485 -22.18 17.01 21.15
C GLY A 485 -23.59 16.64 21.64
N LYS A 486 -24.62 16.76 20.82
CA LYS A 486 -25.94 16.20 21.16
C LYS A 486 -25.94 14.67 21.04
N ASP A 487 -26.61 13.99 21.96
CA ASP A 487 -26.64 12.53 22.03
C ASP A 487 -27.38 11.89 20.84
N ASP A 488 -28.36 12.58 20.28
CA ASP A 488 -29.20 12.15 19.16
C ASP A 488 -28.60 12.47 17.78
N VAL A 489 -27.42 13.10 17.72
CA VAL A 489 -26.72 13.44 16.47
C VAL A 489 -25.36 12.75 16.41
N ALA A 490 -24.98 12.28 15.22
CA ALA A 490 -23.62 11.86 14.90
C ALA A 490 -23.11 12.63 13.69
N ILE A 491 -21.96 13.30 13.83
CA ILE A 491 -21.31 14.00 12.72
C ILE A 491 -20.27 13.06 12.11
N LEU A 492 -20.49 12.63 10.87
CA LEU A 492 -19.54 11.82 10.11
C LEU A 492 -18.72 12.77 9.24
N ASP A 493 -17.44 12.93 9.57
CA ASP A 493 -16.50 13.70 8.77
C ASP A 493 -15.89 12.82 7.69
N VAL A 494 -16.36 13.04 6.47
CA VAL A 494 -16.02 12.22 5.32
C VAL A 494 -14.86 12.78 4.51
N ARG A 495 -14.19 13.83 5.01
CA ARG A 495 -12.99 14.41 4.38
C ARG A 495 -11.80 13.46 4.51
N ALA A 496 -10.73 13.74 3.76
CA ALA A 496 -9.49 12.99 3.87
C ALA A 496 -8.92 13.09 5.30
N THR A 497 -8.26 12.03 5.77
CA THR A 497 -7.70 11.93 7.13
C THR A 497 -6.82 13.12 7.50
N GLY A 498 -6.03 13.65 6.55
CA GLY A 498 -5.20 14.84 6.77
C GLY A 498 -6.02 16.10 7.05
N ASN A 499 -7.14 16.30 6.36
CA ASN A 499 -8.03 17.45 6.55
C ASN A 499 -8.80 17.35 7.87
N TYR A 500 -9.23 16.15 8.26
CA TYR A 500 -9.80 15.89 9.57
C TYR A 500 -8.76 16.17 10.67
N GLY A 501 -7.56 15.61 10.51
CA GLY A 501 -6.50 15.71 11.50
C GLY A 501 -6.05 17.13 11.78
N ALA A 502 -6.00 17.99 10.75
CA ALA A 502 -5.63 19.40 10.89
C ALA A 502 -6.70 20.29 11.55
N GLY A 503 -7.96 19.85 11.59
CA GLY A 503 -9.07 20.66 12.09
C GLY A 503 -10.43 19.99 11.87
N HIS A 504 -11.14 19.66 12.94
CA HIS A 504 -12.47 19.02 12.90
C HIS A 504 -13.40 19.51 14.01
N LEU A 505 -14.69 19.19 13.89
CA LEU A 505 -15.70 19.53 14.90
C LEU A 505 -15.57 18.62 16.11
N LYS A 506 -15.86 19.14 17.31
CA LYS A 506 -15.80 18.35 18.54
C LYS A 506 -16.65 17.07 18.44
N GLY A 507 -16.03 15.91 18.64
CA GLY A 507 -16.74 14.63 18.67
C GLY A 507 -17.29 14.18 17.31
N SER A 508 -16.89 14.81 16.20
CA SER A 508 -17.11 14.23 14.88
C SER A 508 -16.31 12.94 14.71
N ILE A 509 -16.79 12.05 13.86
CA ILE A 509 -16.18 10.75 13.60
C ILE A 509 -15.51 10.81 12.22
N SER A 510 -14.21 10.57 12.16
CA SER A 510 -13.48 10.47 10.89
C SER A 510 -13.89 9.20 10.13
N THR A 511 -14.60 9.36 9.01
CA THR A 511 -14.98 8.29 8.09
C THR A 511 -14.68 8.68 6.63
N PRO A 512 -13.38 8.77 6.25
CA PRO A 512 -12.97 9.36 4.98
C PRO A 512 -13.58 8.66 3.77
N VAL A 513 -14.13 9.45 2.85
CA VAL A 513 -14.44 9.03 1.47
C VAL A 513 -13.61 9.81 0.43
N PHE A 514 -12.60 10.55 0.92
CA PHE A 514 -11.60 11.25 0.11
C PHE A 514 -10.19 10.75 0.42
N ASN A 515 -9.35 10.68 -0.61
CA ASN A 515 -7.90 10.56 -0.52
C ASN A 515 -7.22 11.60 -1.44
N ALA A 516 -5.94 11.39 -1.76
CA ALA A 516 -5.18 12.24 -2.68
C ALA A 516 -5.77 12.27 -4.10
N ASP A 517 -6.42 11.18 -4.53
CA ASP A 517 -7.02 11.01 -5.87
C ASP A 517 -8.42 11.62 -5.98
N GLY A 518 -8.94 12.17 -4.88
CA GLY A 518 -10.25 12.79 -4.78
C GLY A 518 -11.26 11.92 -4.05
N VAL A 519 -12.53 12.06 -4.44
CA VAL A 519 -13.64 11.31 -3.82
C VAL A 519 -13.68 9.88 -4.36
N ALA A 520 -14.04 8.92 -3.51
CA ALA A 520 -14.37 7.58 -3.95
C ALA A 520 -15.42 7.62 -5.07
N LYS A 521 -15.22 6.81 -6.10
CA LYS A 521 -16.03 6.75 -7.32
C LYS A 521 -16.93 5.53 -7.35
N THR A 522 -16.51 4.43 -6.73
CA THR A 522 -17.27 3.17 -6.73
C THR A 522 -17.43 2.58 -5.33
N THR A 523 -18.40 1.68 -5.15
CA THR A 523 -18.55 0.89 -3.93
C THR A 523 -17.38 -0.07 -3.67
N ASP A 524 -16.57 -0.38 -4.69
CA ASP A 524 -15.46 -1.32 -4.58
C ASP A 524 -14.15 -0.63 -4.17
N ASP A 525 -14.11 0.70 -4.21
CA ASP A 525 -12.97 1.49 -3.76
C ASP A 525 -12.68 1.21 -2.27
N GLN A 526 -11.40 1.19 -1.89
CA GLN A 526 -11.03 0.86 -0.51
C GLN A 526 -11.68 1.79 0.52
N LEU A 527 -11.71 3.11 0.24
CA LEU A 527 -12.40 4.10 1.07
C LEU A 527 -13.90 3.79 1.25
N SER A 528 -14.57 3.38 0.16
CA SER A 528 -15.98 3.00 0.20
C SER A 528 -16.21 1.76 1.06
N LYS A 529 -15.33 0.77 0.97
CA LYS A 529 -15.36 -0.45 1.79
C LYS A 529 -15.11 -0.12 3.26
N ASP A 530 -14.12 0.70 3.56
CA ASP A 530 -13.79 1.10 4.93
C ASP A 530 -14.92 1.90 5.57
N PHE A 531 -15.48 2.88 4.84
CA PHE A 531 -16.66 3.62 5.27
C PHE A 531 -17.85 2.69 5.52
N THR A 532 -18.17 1.81 4.56
CA THR A 532 -19.31 0.90 4.64
C THR A 532 -19.15 -0.08 5.80
N LYS A 533 -17.95 -0.60 6.00
CA LYS A 533 -17.61 -1.45 7.15
C LYS A 533 -17.85 -0.71 8.45
N TYR A 534 -17.29 0.49 8.60
CA TYR A 534 -17.46 1.28 9.82
C TYR A 534 -18.95 1.51 10.15
N VAL A 535 -19.75 1.98 9.19
CA VAL A 535 -21.17 2.25 9.43
C VAL A 535 -21.98 0.97 9.63
N THR A 536 -21.55 -0.16 9.07
CA THR A 536 -22.22 -1.45 9.28
C THR A 536 -21.92 -1.99 10.68
N ASP A 537 -20.65 -1.99 11.09
CA ASP A 537 -20.21 -2.46 12.41
C ASP A 537 -20.85 -1.62 13.54
N ASN A 538 -21.09 -0.32 13.29
CA ASN A 538 -21.66 0.61 14.26
C ASN A 538 -23.16 0.88 14.06
N LYS A 539 -23.85 0.07 13.23
CA LYS A 539 -25.24 0.35 12.82
C LYS A 539 -26.21 0.51 13.97
N ALA A 540 -26.16 -0.38 14.97
CA ALA A 540 -27.07 -0.39 16.13
C ALA A 540 -27.05 0.92 16.95
N THR A 541 -25.95 1.68 16.86
CA THR A 541 -25.79 2.98 17.52
C THR A 541 -26.12 4.12 16.57
N LEU A 542 -25.63 4.08 15.33
CA LEU A 542 -25.77 5.17 14.36
C LEU A 542 -27.21 5.30 13.83
N GLU A 543 -27.94 4.21 13.62
CA GLU A 543 -29.29 4.25 13.04
C GLU A 543 -30.35 4.93 13.93
N LYS A 544 -30.04 5.07 15.22
CA LYS A 544 -30.88 5.75 16.21
C LYS A 544 -30.69 7.26 16.20
N LYS A 545 -29.67 7.76 15.50
CA LYS A 545 -29.26 9.16 15.47
C LYS A 545 -29.54 9.81 14.12
N ASP A 546 -29.61 11.13 14.10
CA ASP A 546 -29.44 11.90 12.89
C ASP A 546 -27.95 11.94 12.48
N LEU A 547 -27.66 11.58 11.24
CA LEU A 547 -26.31 11.49 10.69
C LEU A 547 -26.01 12.74 9.86
N TYR A 548 -25.10 13.57 10.36
CA TYR A 548 -24.68 14.81 9.71
C TYR A 548 -23.38 14.57 8.96
N LEU A 549 -23.43 14.64 7.63
CA LEU A 549 -22.30 14.43 6.75
C LEU A 549 -21.52 15.74 6.59
N LEU A 550 -20.33 15.78 7.17
CA LEU A 550 -19.37 16.85 6.98
C LEU A 550 -18.38 16.47 5.89
N CYS A 551 -18.42 17.16 4.75
CA CYS A 551 -17.41 17.02 3.70
C CYS A 551 -16.71 18.36 3.42
N ASN A 552 -15.89 18.45 2.37
CA ASN A 552 -15.17 19.70 2.06
C ASN A 552 -16.12 20.88 1.74
N SER A 553 -17.18 20.65 0.96
CA SER A 553 -18.07 21.72 0.46
C SER A 553 -19.58 21.40 0.51
N GLY A 554 -19.97 20.28 1.12
CA GLY A 554 -21.35 19.77 1.08
C GLY A 554 -21.78 19.13 -0.24
N ALA A 555 -20.84 18.72 -1.11
CA ALA A 555 -21.13 18.21 -2.46
C ALA A 555 -20.73 16.73 -2.64
N SER A 556 -19.76 16.42 -3.51
CA SER A 556 -19.45 15.06 -3.98
C SER A 556 -19.23 14.04 -2.85
N GLY A 557 -18.45 14.36 -1.83
CA GLY A 557 -18.24 13.44 -0.71
C GLY A 557 -19.48 13.20 0.15
N ALA A 558 -20.36 14.20 0.28
CA ALA A 558 -21.62 14.01 0.99
C ALA A 558 -22.54 13.08 0.18
N ARG A 559 -22.65 13.28 -1.14
CA ARG A 559 -23.40 12.38 -2.03
C ARG A 559 -22.87 10.95 -2.01
N ALA A 560 -21.54 10.79 -2.08
CA ALA A 560 -20.88 9.49 -2.01
C ALA A 560 -21.22 8.78 -0.68
N ALA A 561 -21.06 9.46 0.45
CA ALA A 561 -21.39 8.90 1.76
C ALA A 561 -22.90 8.61 1.92
N THR A 562 -23.80 9.46 1.40
CA THR A 562 -25.24 9.19 1.36
C THR A 562 -25.57 7.93 0.56
N ALA A 563 -24.94 7.75 -0.61
CA ALA A 563 -25.11 6.55 -1.44
C ALA A 563 -24.65 5.28 -0.71
N LEU A 564 -23.50 5.33 -0.03
CA LEU A 564 -22.97 4.23 0.77
C LEU A 564 -23.88 3.91 1.97
N LEU A 565 -24.37 4.93 2.68
CA LEU A 565 -25.33 4.75 3.78
C LEU A 565 -26.64 4.11 3.29
N LYS A 566 -27.17 4.55 2.14
CA LYS A 566 -28.35 3.90 1.53
C LYS A 566 -28.08 2.44 1.22
N ALA A 567 -26.94 2.12 0.62
CA ALA A 567 -26.53 0.74 0.31
C ALA A 567 -26.34 -0.13 1.57
N ALA A 568 -25.92 0.47 2.68
CA ALA A 568 -25.85 -0.13 4.02
C ALA A 568 -27.21 -0.18 4.75
N GLY A 569 -28.30 0.21 4.08
CA GLY A 569 -29.67 0.11 4.61
C GLY A 569 -29.99 1.14 5.69
N TYR A 570 -29.38 2.33 5.63
CA TYR A 570 -29.80 3.46 6.48
C TYR A 570 -31.03 4.15 5.91
N ASP A 571 -31.87 4.66 6.82
CA ASP A 571 -32.97 5.54 6.46
C ASP A 571 -32.43 6.92 6.05
N LEU A 572 -32.69 7.31 4.81
CA LEU A 572 -32.20 8.59 4.29
C LEU A 572 -32.87 9.78 4.95
N ALA A 573 -34.04 9.64 5.57
CA ALA A 573 -34.67 10.74 6.31
C ALA A 573 -33.80 11.24 7.50
N LYS A 574 -32.91 10.37 8.00
CA LYS A 574 -31.96 10.68 9.08
C LYS A 574 -30.58 11.10 8.58
N VAL A 575 -30.34 11.12 7.27
CA VAL A 575 -29.05 11.47 6.69
C VAL A 575 -29.10 12.91 6.20
N HIS A 576 -28.30 13.77 6.81
CA HIS A 576 -28.25 15.21 6.56
C HIS A 576 -26.91 15.62 5.98
N THR A 577 -26.92 16.49 4.97
CA THR A 577 -25.72 17.07 4.37
C THR A 577 -25.50 18.48 4.91
N ILE A 578 -24.33 18.71 5.51
CA ILE A 578 -23.97 20.05 5.97
C ILE A 578 -23.65 20.94 4.77
N THR A 579 -24.51 21.92 4.50
CA THR A 579 -24.38 22.84 3.37
C THR A 579 -23.11 23.69 3.50
N GLY A 580 -22.30 23.72 2.44
CA GLY A 580 -21.00 24.38 2.43
C GLY A 580 -19.88 23.58 3.12
N GLY A 581 -20.20 22.47 3.79
CA GLY A 581 -19.23 21.58 4.44
C GLY A 581 -18.28 22.31 5.37
N ALA A 582 -17.02 21.89 5.40
CA ALA A 582 -15.95 22.51 6.18
C ALA A 582 -15.57 23.93 5.71
N LYS A 583 -15.98 24.34 4.50
CA LYS A 583 -15.79 25.71 4.00
C LYS A 583 -16.81 26.69 4.56
N ASN A 584 -17.92 26.22 5.12
CA ASN A 584 -18.89 27.09 5.78
C ASN A 584 -18.23 27.81 6.96
N GLU A 585 -18.53 29.10 7.13
CA GLU A 585 -17.86 29.96 8.13
C GLU A 585 -18.11 29.50 9.58
N ASP A 586 -19.35 29.14 9.92
CA ASP A 586 -19.71 28.64 11.25
C ASP A 586 -18.98 27.32 11.55
N VAL A 587 -18.99 26.39 10.58
CA VAL A 587 -18.32 25.09 10.71
C VAL A 587 -16.81 25.26 10.83
N LYS A 588 -16.21 26.13 10.01
CA LYS A 588 -14.78 26.43 10.05
C LYS A 588 -14.38 27.05 11.39
N ALA A 589 -15.17 27.99 11.91
CA ALA A 589 -14.93 28.62 13.20
C ALA A 589 -15.09 27.64 14.38
N ALA A 590 -15.96 26.64 14.25
CA ALA A 590 -16.19 25.60 15.25
C ALA A 590 -15.22 24.40 15.14
N SER A 591 -14.50 24.25 14.03
CA SER A 591 -13.56 23.15 13.77
C SER A 591 -12.22 23.35 14.46
N ILE A 592 -12.28 23.49 15.79
CA ILE A 592 -11.15 23.84 16.66
C ILE A 592 -10.49 22.62 17.31
N TYR A 593 -10.83 21.40 16.88
CA TYR A 593 -10.18 20.18 17.37
C TYR A 593 -9.15 19.67 16.36
N VAL A 594 -8.03 19.15 16.85
CA VAL A 594 -6.92 18.59 16.06
C VAL A 594 -6.68 17.15 16.51
N SER A 595 -6.39 16.23 15.59
CA SER A 595 -6.16 14.84 15.97
C SER A 595 -4.82 14.65 16.66
N ASP A 596 -4.74 13.68 17.56
CA ASP A 596 -3.50 13.34 18.29
C ASP A 596 -2.33 13.05 17.34
N THR A 597 -2.56 12.25 16.31
CA THR A 597 -1.56 11.86 15.31
C THR A 597 -1.06 13.07 14.51
N HIS A 598 -1.96 14.02 14.19
CA HIS A 598 -1.55 15.26 13.52
C HIS A 598 -0.62 16.09 14.41
N VAL A 599 -0.92 16.19 15.72
CA VAL A 599 -0.08 16.91 16.67
C VAL A 599 1.30 16.28 16.80
N ILE A 600 1.37 14.96 16.95
CA ILE A 600 2.65 14.23 17.03
C ILE A 600 3.51 14.51 15.80
N ASN A 601 2.92 14.48 14.60
CA ASN A 601 3.65 14.77 13.35
C ASN A 601 4.14 16.23 13.25
N LYS A 602 3.62 17.15 14.06
CA LYS A 602 4.01 18.57 14.09
C LYS A 602 4.84 18.96 15.31
N MET A 603 5.06 18.05 16.26
CA MET A 603 5.70 18.39 17.54
C MET A 603 7.15 18.89 17.40
N SER A 604 7.85 18.54 16.32
CA SER A 604 9.22 18.98 16.05
C SER A 604 9.31 20.39 15.43
N ASP A 605 8.21 20.90 14.87
CA ASP A 605 8.15 22.23 14.25
C ASP A 605 7.78 23.30 15.29
N THR A 606 8.71 23.55 16.20
CA THR A 606 8.55 24.56 17.27
C THR A 606 8.56 26.00 16.74
N LYS A 607 8.91 26.20 15.46
CA LYS A 607 8.85 27.50 14.80
C LYS A 607 7.40 27.89 14.53
N ASN A 608 6.62 27.01 13.92
CA ASN A 608 5.26 27.29 13.49
C ASN A 608 4.18 26.82 14.49
N TYR A 609 4.52 25.91 15.40
CA TYR A 609 3.59 25.33 16.36
C TYR A 609 4.08 25.50 17.80
N LEU A 610 3.12 25.68 18.73
CA LEU A 610 3.35 25.66 20.17
C LEU A 610 2.36 24.69 20.81
N ILE A 611 2.86 23.70 21.55
CA ILE A 611 2.02 22.84 22.37
C ILE A 611 1.90 23.48 23.75
N LEU A 612 0.68 23.78 24.17
CA LEU A 612 0.38 24.40 25.45
C LEU A 612 -0.28 23.39 26.39
N ASP A 613 0.43 22.95 27.42
CA ASP A 613 -0.10 22.05 28.42
C ASP A 613 -0.73 22.83 29.57
N VAL A 614 -2.05 22.71 29.70
CA VAL A 614 -2.85 23.40 30.72
C VAL A 614 -3.31 22.47 31.85
N ARG A 615 -2.76 21.25 31.90
CA ARG A 615 -2.98 20.31 33.01
C ARG A 615 -2.32 20.83 34.29
N SER A 616 -2.61 20.17 35.42
CA SER A 616 -1.97 20.55 36.69
C SER A 616 -0.45 20.40 36.62
N THR A 617 0.28 21.19 37.39
CA THR A 617 1.75 21.08 37.51
C THR A 617 2.18 19.64 37.79
N GLU A 618 1.48 18.96 38.70
CA GLU A 618 1.75 17.55 39.02
C GLU A 618 1.60 16.62 37.82
N SER A 619 0.56 16.82 36.99
CA SER A 619 0.34 16.02 35.79
C SER A 619 1.43 16.24 34.74
N TYR A 620 1.91 17.48 34.61
CA TYR A 620 3.00 17.83 33.72
C TYR A 620 4.33 17.19 34.16
N THR A 621 4.64 17.26 35.46
CA THR A 621 5.84 16.64 36.05
C THR A 621 5.84 15.12 35.91
N LYS A 622 4.67 14.47 36.05
CA LYS A 622 4.53 13.02 35.81
C LYS A 622 4.81 12.61 34.36
N GLY A 623 4.65 13.52 33.42
CA GLY A 623 4.93 13.29 32.00
C GLY A 623 4.24 14.32 31.12
N HIS A 624 4.96 14.85 30.13
CA HIS A 624 4.48 15.88 29.22
C HIS A 624 5.05 15.68 27.81
N LEU A 625 4.48 16.34 26.80
CA LEU A 625 5.03 16.28 25.45
C LEU A 625 6.31 17.10 25.35
N LYS A 626 7.36 16.53 24.76
CA LYS A 626 8.66 17.21 24.60
C LYS A 626 8.47 18.57 23.90
N GLY A 627 9.02 19.62 24.52
CA GLY A 627 8.93 20.99 23.99
C GLY A 627 7.57 21.68 24.20
N SER A 628 6.65 21.08 24.97
CA SER A 628 5.42 21.76 25.37
C SER A 628 5.68 22.84 26.44
N LEU A 629 4.87 23.89 26.44
CA LEU A 629 4.87 24.95 27.43
C LEU A 629 3.84 24.61 28.51
N SER A 630 4.26 24.56 29.78
CA SER A 630 3.33 24.36 30.91
C SER A 630 2.73 25.69 31.36
N LEU A 631 1.41 25.86 31.20
CA LEU A 631 0.63 26.93 31.83
C LEU A 631 -0.62 26.34 32.50
N PRO A 632 -0.48 25.79 33.72
CA PRO A 632 -1.56 25.09 34.41
C PRO A 632 -2.80 25.95 34.61
N LEU A 633 -3.95 25.41 34.22
CA LEU A 633 -5.26 25.95 34.61
C LEU A 633 -5.94 25.08 35.68
N PHE A 634 -5.44 23.86 35.89
CA PHE A 634 -5.97 22.94 36.88
C PHE A 634 -5.13 22.93 38.16
N ASP A 635 -5.80 22.94 39.31
CA ASP A 635 -5.17 22.59 40.58
C ASP A 635 -5.02 21.06 40.74
N LYS A 636 -4.43 20.63 41.85
CA LYS A 636 -4.26 19.21 42.20
C LYS A 636 -5.58 18.44 42.36
N ASP A 637 -6.69 19.14 42.61
CA ASP A 637 -8.03 18.56 42.76
C ASP A 637 -8.83 18.60 41.44
N ASN A 638 -8.19 18.93 40.31
CA ASN A 638 -8.81 19.03 38.97
C ASN A 638 -9.92 20.11 38.87
N LYS A 639 -9.81 21.16 39.68
CA LYS A 639 -10.63 22.38 39.63
C LYS A 639 -9.95 23.46 38.78
N LEU A 640 -10.71 24.44 38.30
CA LEU A 640 -10.24 25.58 37.50
C LEU A 640 -10.35 26.87 38.33
N PRO A 641 -9.44 27.12 39.28
CA PRO A 641 -9.54 28.28 40.14
C PRO A 641 -9.12 29.58 39.42
N ASP A 642 -9.67 30.71 39.87
CA ASP A 642 -9.50 32.02 39.22
C ASP A 642 -8.07 32.56 39.29
N ASP A 643 -7.31 32.18 40.31
CA ASP A 643 -5.91 32.55 40.49
C ASP A 643 -5.01 31.95 39.39
N LEU A 644 -5.21 30.68 39.02
CA LEU A 644 -4.51 30.05 37.91
C LEU A 644 -4.93 30.66 36.56
N ALA A 645 -6.21 30.99 36.37
CA ALA A 645 -6.68 31.70 35.18
C ALA A 645 -6.05 33.10 35.07
N LYS A 646 -5.93 33.82 36.19
CA LYS A 646 -5.27 35.12 36.26
C LYS A 646 -3.78 34.99 35.92
N ALA A 647 -3.06 34.04 36.53
CA ALA A 647 -1.65 33.78 36.25
C ALA A 647 -1.42 33.42 34.78
N PHE A 648 -2.30 32.61 34.19
CA PHE A 648 -2.29 32.28 32.77
C PHE A 648 -2.37 33.55 31.90
N THR A 649 -3.37 34.41 32.16
CA THR A 649 -3.56 35.65 31.39
C THR A 649 -2.39 36.62 31.54
N GLU A 650 -1.86 36.79 32.75
CA GLU A 650 -0.68 37.63 33.01
C GLU A 650 0.55 37.11 32.26
N TYR A 651 0.77 35.79 32.26
CA TYR A 651 1.88 35.20 31.52
C TYR A 651 1.74 35.41 30.01
N VAL A 652 0.57 35.12 29.43
CA VAL A 652 0.31 35.31 27.99
C VAL A 652 0.49 36.76 27.57
N ALA A 653 0.04 37.71 28.41
CA ALA A 653 0.21 39.14 28.13
C ALA A 653 1.69 39.55 28.14
N ALA A 654 2.49 39.03 29.08
CA ALA A 654 3.92 39.32 29.18
C ALA A 654 4.76 38.66 28.07
N HIS A 655 4.32 37.50 27.56
CA HIS A 655 5.05 36.67 26.60
C HIS A 655 4.35 36.59 25.24
N LYS A 656 3.57 37.61 24.88
CA LYS A 656 2.72 37.59 23.67
C LYS A 656 3.48 37.22 22.39
N ALA A 657 4.74 37.68 22.27
CA ALA A 657 5.60 37.38 21.13
C ALA A 657 5.88 35.87 20.94
N ASP A 658 5.82 35.07 22.01
CA ASP A 658 6.05 33.62 21.95
C ASP A 658 4.85 32.88 21.35
N PHE A 659 3.66 33.50 21.34
CA PHE A 659 2.43 32.95 20.79
C PHE A 659 2.10 33.50 19.40
N GLU A 660 2.52 34.73 19.09
CA GLU A 660 2.21 35.39 17.82
C GLU A 660 2.79 34.63 16.61
N GLY A 661 1.98 34.50 15.56
CA GLY A 661 2.36 33.80 14.33
C GLY A 661 2.40 32.27 14.43
N LYS A 662 2.22 31.68 15.61
CA LYS A 662 2.18 30.23 15.81
C LYS A 662 0.75 29.68 15.81
N THR A 663 0.65 28.38 15.50
CA THR A 663 -0.56 27.59 15.78
C THR A 663 -0.44 26.97 17.17
N ILE A 664 -1.43 27.20 18.03
CA ILE A 664 -1.40 26.73 19.42
C ILE A 664 -2.21 25.45 19.56
N TYR A 665 -1.58 24.38 20.04
CA TYR A 665 -2.22 23.10 20.36
C TYR A 665 -2.35 22.93 21.87
N VAL A 666 -3.59 23.01 22.37
CA VAL A 666 -3.88 22.96 23.79
C VAL A 666 -4.03 21.51 24.25
N LEU A 667 -3.09 21.04 25.06
CA LEU A 667 -3.17 19.78 25.78
C LEU A 667 -3.85 20.01 27.14
N CYS A 668 -4.95 19.32 27.39
CA CYS A 668 -5.55 19.25 28.73
C CYS A 668 -5.86 17.80 29.11
N ASN A 669 -6.47 17.57 30.28
CA ASN A 669 -6.76 16.21 30.75
C ASN A 669 -7.59 15.39 29.76
N SER A 670 -8.58 15.99 29.08
CA SER A 670 -9.52 15.25 28.20
C SER A 670 -9.99 16.02 26.97
N GLY A 671 -9.34 17.12 26.60
CA GLY A 671 -9.79 18.01 25.50
C GLY A 671 -11.11 18.77 25.78
N ALA A 672 -11.48 18.98 27.05
CA ALA A 672 -12.76 19.58 27.44
C ALA A 672 -12.60 20.89 28.24
N ARG A 673 -12.99 20.92 29.53
CA ARG A 673 -13.13 22.14 30.35
C ARG A 673 -11.90 23.05 30.34
N GLY A 674 -10.71 22.48 30.58
CA GLY A 674 -9.48 23.26 30.62
C GLY A 674 -9.06 23.80 29.25
N ALA A 675 -9.26 23.02 28.19
CA ALA A 675 -8.95 23.47 26.83
C ALA A 675 -9.90 24.58 26.36
N ALA A 676 -11.19 24.49 26.71
CA ALA A 676 -12.17 25.54 26.46
C ALA A 676 -11.80 26.83 27.20
N LYS A 677 -11.43 26.73 28.49
CA LYS A 677 -10.99 27.90 29.29
C LYS A 677 -9.71 28.52 28.73
N ALA A 678 -8.71 27.72 28.38
CA ALA A 678 -7.48 28.21 27.75
C ALA A 678 -7.76 28.91 26.41
N THR A 679 -8.57 28.29 25.56
CA THR A 679 -8.97 28.87 24.26
C THR A 679 -9.68 30.21 24.45
N GLN A 680 -10.55 30.33 25.46
CA GLN A 680 -11.20 31.59 25.80
C GLN A 680 -10.15 32.67 26.18
N LEU A 681 -9.29 32.37 27.16
CA LEU A 681 -8.28 33.33 27.65
C LEU A 681 -7.29 33.76 26.55
N LEU A 682 -6.87 32.82 25.70
CA LEU A 682 -5.99 33.12 24.56
C LEU A 682 -6.68 34.03 23.53
N LYS A 683 -7.96 33.78 23.22
CA LYS A 683 -8.74 34.63 22.31
C LYS A 683 -8.94 36.03 22.87
N GLU A 684 -9.21 36.15 24.18
CA GLU A 684 -9.29 37.45 24.89
C GLU A 684 -7.95 38.21 24.80
N ALA A 685 -6.81 37.51 24.75
CA ALA A 685 -5.48 38.09 24.54
C ALA A 685 -5.15 38.39 23.05
N GLY A 686 -6.07 38.09 22.12
CA GLY A 686 -5.91 38.29 20.68
C GLY A 686 -5.23 37.14 19.93
N ILE A 687 -5.02 35.99 20.57
CA ILE A 687 -4.43 34.79 19.96
C ILE A 687 -5.58 33.91 19.47
N THR A 688 -5.74 33.82 18.15
CA THR A 688 -6.95 33.24 17.52
C THR A 688 -6.72 31.85 16.91
N ASN A 689 -5.48 31.51 16.56
CA ASN A 689 -5.12 30.24 15.91
C ASN A 689 -4.88 29.12 16.96
N VAL A 690 -5.94 28.75 17.67
CA VAL A 690 -5.90 27.84 18.82
C VAL A 690 -6.76 26.61 18.55
N PHE A 691 -6.16 25.43 18.69
CA PHE A 691 -6.83 24.14 18.57
C PHE A 691 -6.70 23.32 19.85
N THR A 692 -7.74 22.55 20.15
CA THR A 692 -7.76 21.59 21.24
C THR A 692 -7.33 20.22 20.74
N ILE A 693 -6.37 19.59 21.42
CA ILE A 693 -5.97 18.22 21.10
C ILE A 693 -7.11 17.27 21.46
N GLU A 694 -7.57 16.51 20.47
CA GLU A 694 -8.60 15.49 20.63
C GLU A 694 -8.20 14.48 21.71
N ASN A 695 -9.14 14.12 22.59
CA ASN A 695 -8.95 13.27 23.78
C ASN A 695 -7.93 13.78 24.82
N GLY A 696 -7.19 14.86 24.54
CA GLY A 696 -6.16 15.41 25.43
C GLY A 696 -5.16 14.35 25.89
N ALA A 697 -4.76 14.42 27.16
CA ALA A 697 -3.82 13.46 27.75
C ALA A 697 -4.40 12.05 27.97
N LYS A 698 -5.69 11.82 27.70
CA LYS A 698 -6.26 10.46 27.67
C LYS A 698 -5.96 9.71 26.37
N SER A 699 -5.51 10.40 25.32
CA SER A 699 -5.08 9.72 24.09
C SER A 699 -3.85 8.84 24.37
N GLU A 700 -3.95 7.57 24.03
CA GLU A 700 -2.81 6.63 24.10
C GLU A 700 -1.67 7.06 23.17
N VAL A 701 -1.99 7.65 22.02
CA VAL A 701 -0.99 8.18 21.06
C VAL A 701 -0.19 9.30 21.71
N ILE A 702 -0.86 10.21 22.43
CA ILE A 702 -0.21 11.30 23.17
C ILE A 702 0.63 10.76 24.34
N GLN A 703 0.09 9.83 25.14
CA GLN A 703 0.78 9.27 26.30
C GLN A 703 2.09 8.57 25.94
N LYS A 704 2.13 7.86 24.80
CA LYS A 704 3.35 7.19 24.30
C LYS A 704 4.51 8.16 24.03
N HIS A 705 4.23 9.45 23.88
CA HIS A 705 5.22 10.49 23.61
C HIS A 705 5.49 11.38 24.83
N PHE A 706 5.00 11.01 26.02
CA PHE A 706 5.34 11.72 27.24
C PHE A 706 6.80 11.48 27.63
N VAL A 707 7.47 12.57 27.96
CA VAL A 707 8.79 12.59 28.57
C VAL A 707 8.67 13.12 29.99
N THR A 708 9.59 12.69 30.85
CA THR A 708 9.83 13.30 32.15
C THR A 708 11.12 14.10 32.04
N ASP A 709 11.14 15.34 32.52
CA ASP A 709 12.41 16.06 32.61
C ASP A 709 13.37 15.27 33.52
N PRO A 710 14.68 15.20 33.20
CA PRO A 710 15.63 14.62 34.11
C PRO A 710 15.54 15.41 35.42
N VAL A 711 15.21 14.72 36.51
CA VAL A 711 15.31 15.27 37.85
C VAL A 711 16.76 15.73 37.99
N ALA A 712 16.98 17.04 38.10
CA ALA A 712 18.27 17.55 38.53
C ALA A 712 18.47 17.00 39.95
N ASP A 713 19.25 15.94 40.07
CA ASP A 713 19.73 15.41 41.33
C ASP A 713 20.49 16.55 42.04
N PRO A 714 20.00 17.07 43.19
CA PRO A 714 20.69 18.13 43.91
C PRO A 714 22.00 17.66 44.55
N ASP A 715 22.33 16.36 44.51
CA ASP A 715 23.28 15.74 45.42
C ASP A 715 24.47 15.02 44.74
N THR A 716 25.04 15.61 43.69
CA THR A 716 26.42 15.27 43.27
C THR A 716 27.41 16.38 43.62
N LYS A 717 27.64 16.55 44.93
CA LYS A 717 29.01 16.83 45.38
C LYS A 717 29.82 15.57 45.08
N LYS A 718 30.52 15.58 43.95
CA LYS A 718 31.64 14.67 43.72
C LYS A 718 32.94 15.43 43.94
N ASP A 719 33.54 15.08 45.05
CA ASP A 719 34.88 15.36 45.52
C ASP A 719 35.88 14.94 44.44
N ASN A 720 36.44 15.93 43.72
CA ASN A 720 37.58 15.70 42.84
C ASN A 720 38.82 16.26 43.51
N ASN A 721 39.44 15.43 44.35
CA ASN A 721 40.86 15.54 44.66
C ASN A 721 41.60 14.46 43.86
N GLY A 722 42.37 14.88 42.86
CA GLY A 722 43.13 14.00 41.99
C GLY A 722 43.84 14.80 40.91
N LYS A 723 45.03 15.29 41.24
CA LYS A 723 46.01 15.90 40.33
C LYS A 723 46.38 14.90 39.23
N ASP A 724 46.45 15.35 37.97
CA ASP A 724 47.76 15.60 37.36
C ASP A 724 47.68 16.29 36.00
N ASN A 725 48.78 16.98 35.72
CA ASN A 725 48.99 17.99 34.69
C ASN A 725 49.18 17.38 33.30
N ASN A 726 48.67 18.02 32.24
CA ASN A 726 49.55 18.45 31.15
C ASN A 726 48.95 19.58 30.30
N LYS A 727 49.83 20.49 29.88
CA LYS A 727 49.58 21.66 29.03
C LYS A 727 49.35 21.25 27.57
N ASN A 728 48.42 21.92 26.88
CA ASN A 728 48.77 22.56 25.62
C ASN A 728 47.80 23.69 25.26
N GLN A 729 48.34 24.84 24.90
CA GLN A 729 47.63 25.97 24.31
C GLN A 729 47.37 25.67 22.81
N ASN A 730 46.18 25.97 22.29
CA ASN A 730 46.11 26.90 21.17
C ASN A 730 44.70 27.44 20.85
N ASN A 731 44.78 28.63 20.25
CA ASN A 731 43.81 29.66 19.93
C ASN A 731 42.72 29.26 18.92
N GLY A 732 41.53 29.86 19.03
CA GLY A 732 40.42 29.66 18.08
C GLY A 732 39.21 30.56 18.37
N LYS A 733 39.35 31.85 18.08
CA LYS A 733 38.29 32.88 18.12
C LYS A 733 37.28 32.66 16.99
N THR A 734 36.01 32.40 17.31
CA THR A 734 34.87 32.72 16.42
C THR A 734 33.54 32.80 17.18
N THR A 735 32.87 33.91 16.93
CA THR A 735 31.54 34.40 17.34
C THR A 735 30.43 33.35 17.37
N THR A 736 29.72 33.24 18.50
CA THR A 736 28.47 32.45 18.61
C THR A 736 27.26 33.38 18.68
N ALA A 737 26.39 33.24 17.67
CA ALA A 737 25.06 33.83 17.64
C ALA A 737 24.17 33.23 18.74
N ALA A 738 23.28 34.04 19.29
CA ALA A 738 22.35 33.67 20.36
C ALA A 738 21.34 32.61 19.87
N THR A 739 21.50 31.39 20.33
CA THR A 739 20.49 30.32 20.23
C THR A 739 19.55 30.43 21.44
N THR A 740 18.28 30.75 21.20
CA THR A 740 17.20 30.77 22.20
C THR A 740 17.01 29.38 22.79
N LYS A 741 17.19 29.24 24.11
CA LYS A 741 16.89 28.01 24.86
C LYS A 741 15.39 27.94 25.12
N THR A 742 14.74 26.90 24.61
CA THR A 742 13.36 26.51 24.94
C THR A 742 13.40 25.33 25.90
N GLY A 743 13.05 25.58 27.16
CA GLY A 743 12.95 24.59 28.23
C GLY A 743 12.53 25.19 29.57
N ASP A 744 11.83 26.32 29.57
CA ASP A 744 11.47 27.02 30.79
C ASP A 744 10.09 26.56 31.29
N THR A 745 10.06 26.07 32.52
CA THR A 745 8.86 26.18 33.36
C THR A 745 8.61 27.67 33.60
N ALA A 746 7.36 28.15 33.45
CA ALA A 746 7.03 29.49 33.95
C ALA A 746 7.44 29.54 35.44
N PRO A 747 8.12 30.59 35.92
CA PRO A 747 8.71 30.60 37.25
C PRO A 747 7.61 30.81 38.31
N ILE A 748 6.86 29.77 38.62
CA ILE A 748 5.90 29.76 39.74
C ILE A 748 6.61 29.37 41.05
N ALA A 749 7.85 28.83 40.97
CA ALA A 749 8.64 28.49 42.16
C ALA A 749 8.92 29.71 43.07
N ALA A 750 8.90 30.93 42.54
CA ALA A 750 9.08 32.14 43.35
C ALA A 750 7.82 32.55 44.16
N LEU A 751 6.62 32.08 43.81
CA LEU A 751 5.38 32.44 44.52
C LEU A 751 5.03 31.44 45.64
N ALA A 752 5.40 30.17 45.49
CA ALA A 752 5.21 29.15 46.54
C ALA A 752 6.11 29.40 47.77
N VAL A 753 7.29 30.01 47.59
CA VAL A 753 8.19 30.37 48.70
C VAL A 753 7.74 31.64 49.42
N ALA A 754 7.00 32.53 48.76
CA ALA A 754 6.44 33.73 49.40
C ALA A 754 5.20 33.45 50.27
N MET A 755 4.40 32.42 49.96
CA MET A 755 3.23 32.04 50.78
C MET A 755 3.59 31.22 52.02
N LEU A 756 4.70 30.46 52.03
CA LEU A 756 5.17 29.76 53.23
C LEU A 756 5.77 30.72 54.27
N ALA A 757 6.34 31.85 53.84
CA ALA A 757 6.86 32.89 54.73
C ALA A 757 5.74 33.76 55.36
N ALA A 758 4.57 33.89 54.70
CA ALA A 758 3.45 34.68 55.22
C ALA A 758 2.56 33.92 56.23
N LEU A 759 2.50 32.59 56.18
CA LEU A 759 1.78 31.79 57.19
C LEU A 759 2.57 31.62 58.51
N GLY A 760 3.90 31.74 58.48
CA GLY A 760 4.75 31.66 59.66
C GLY A 760 4.71 32.90 60.57
N ALA A 761 4.17 34.03 60.09
CA ALA A 761 4.11 35.29 60.83
C ALA A 761 2.77 35.56 61.56
N ILE A 762 1.79 34.65 61.48
CA ILE A 762 0.46 34.81 62.13
C ILE A 762 0.30 33.94 63.40
N ILE A 763 1.25 33.05 63.72
CA ILE A 763 1.20 32.19 64.94
C ILE A 763 2.01 32.80 66.11
N ALA A 764 2.16 34.12 66.16
CA ALA A 764 2.92 34.77 67.23
C ALA A 764 2.23 36.01 67.83
N PHE A 765 0.91 36.13 67.85
CA PHE A 765 0.24 37.10 68.74
C PHE A 765 -1.19 36.66 69.05
N GLY A 766 -1.52 36.51 70.35
CA GLY A 766 -2.91 36.57 70.81
C GLY A 766 -3.49 35.36 71.55
N LYS A 767 -2.85 34.88 72.62
CA LYS A 767 -3.61 34.30 73.75
C LYS A 767 -3.39 35.15 75.00
N LYS A 768 -4.21 36.19 75.18
CA LYS A 768 -4.41 36.81 76.49
C LYS A 768 -5.91 36.77 76.80
N LYS A 769 -6.21 36.02 77.86
CA LYS A 769 -7.51 35.81 78.52
C LYS A 769 -8.31 37.10 78.69
N ILE A 770 -9.64 36.98 78.58
CA ILE A 770 -10.55 37.69 79.49
C ILE A 770 -11.57 36.68 80.03
N VAL A 771 -11.70 36.70 81.35
CA VAL A 771 -12.61 35.92 82.19
C VAL A 771 -13.83 36.80 82.47
N LYS A 772 -15.01 36.19 82.34
CA LYS A 772 -16.38 36.63 82.68
C LYS A 772 -16.90 37.91 82.04
#